data_AF-A0A2V2E552-F1
#
_entry.id   AF-A0A2V2E552-F1
#
_cell.length_a   1.000
_cell.length_b   1.000
_cell.length_c   1.000
_cell.angle_alpha   90.00
_cell.angle_beta   90.00
_cell.angle_gamma   90.00
#
_symmetry.space_group_name_H-M   'P 1'
#
loop_
_entity.id
_entity.type
_entity.pdbx_description
1 polymer ?
#
loop_
_entity_poly.entity_id
_entity_poly.type
_entity_poly.pdbx_seq_one_letter_code
_entity_poly.pdbx_strand_id
1 'polypeptide(L)'
;RQTLLKGYSSYPETYDSRDSGLISAVADQESTDLCWAFTQTAVAEAYVAKAQEAQVDYSENHIKFSTSNTGGNSLGHLRGANEGGNEYISLAYLARGNGFVLESDDPFSAESSSRAIALTDQRYAQGYLEHMKIIEEASVEEAKELIMEYGAAGARMYFDIACFSGRNAYCYSASSVELQPANHMITLIGWDDHYSKDHFNPQMSPKNDGAFIAKNSWGKAFGEQGYFYISYEDAWVLSSVFATAYSTEEAPYNGIRQYDYYGVNGTLGAESDTLVYAAAYDTQDAALLEGIGTYIMNPGTRVEVYVNPYNGSCTDAAKFRRVYTGTFEEGGYYRIPLDTQVPFYGSRFAVAVKIYATAGLPNQTYVPLQLQSGLTGQCEFYADTFYLGTDLSDMESMETIDAELKSYKGALCLKAFTRSDLSVSAENGTVRKEDGAYRVVLAQDTASSALHIRRNGQELPFYINDLCTQVKNDGKVQEGGTYYFKAEDGTHARYSITVERSTLSNQCELLAFGNALWNEEAGAYIANIAADSAFIPEASVSAGASFALYALPEAVGRIGQSITPNLYSTRLQLRVTAEDGFTARDYPLVIYRAPGTLPELRDWDAVSDWALSAMKKTVEYGLFKGDDQGLLNPFDSLSRVEAAVLLLRFGGIEATAVEEGQAPWYSDVELNVWYTNYINAATHTGMINGHTDPGYRCFEPFRAVTREEYAVMMVRLVAYLNGQSEAEFLQAQLPAAREWLQDQSFADLDHVSLWASDHMAVALYLRIFNGSSDFGILQIRPQDPIDRQETAKVLENSLNLVEKF
;
A
#
# COMPACT_ATOMS: atom_id res chain seq x y z
N ARG A 1 -12.33 -43.18 -9.93
CA ARG A 1 -12.41 -44.64 -9.64
C ARG A 1 -12.68 -44.80 -8.14
N GLN A 2 -13.95 -44.80 -7.74
CA GLN A 2 -14.51 -45.53 -6.60
C GLN A 2 -16.03 -45.40 -6.73
N THR A 3 -16.56 -46.10 -7.73
CA THR A 3 -17.96 -46.48 -7.77
C THR A 3 -18.01 -47.80 -7.03
N LEU A 4 -18.11 -47.75 -5.70
CA LEU A 4 -18.42 -48.89 -4.86
C LEU A 4 -19.75 -48.55 -4.20
N LEU A 5 -20.76 -49.29 -4.61
CA LEU A 5 -21.99 -49.57 -3.86
C LEU A 5 -21.83 -49.23 -2.36
N LYS A 6 -22.50 -48.17 -1.87
CA LYS A 6 -22.78 -47.98 -0.43
C LYS A 6 -23.55 -49.22 0.00
N GLY A 7 -22.84 -50.26 0.42
CA GLY A 7 -23.43 -51.41 1.08
C GLY A 7 -24.00 -50.89 2.39
N TYR A 8 -25.29 -51.07 2.60
CA TYR A 8 -25.94 -50.90 3.90
C TYR A 8 -25.18 -51.75 4.94
N SER A 9 -24.17 -51.18 5.60
CA SER A 9 -23.87 -51.62 6.96
C SER A 9 -25.05 -51.12 7.79
N SER A 10 -25.89 -52.03 8.26
CA SER A 10 -26.91 -51.68 9.24
C SER A 10 -26.24 -50.93 10.39
N TYR A 11 -26.65 -49.69 10.63
CA TYR A 11 -26.29 -48.98 11.87
C TYR A 11 -26.64 -49.87 13.08
N PRO A 12 -25.91 -49.76 14.20
CA PRO A 12 -26.30 -50.50 15.40
C PRO A 12 -27.74 -50.14 15.80
N GLU A 13 -28.48 -51.10 16.34
CA GLU A 13 -29.88 -50.88 16.75
C GLU A 13 -29.99 -49.85 17.89
N THR A 14 -28.91 -49.66 18.65
CA THR A 14 -28.79 -48.65 19.71
C THR A 14 -27.43 -47.98 19.66
N TYR A 15 -27.37 -46.68 19.88
CA TYR A 15 -26.11 -45.93 19.98
C TYR A 15 -26.28 -44.73 20.90
N ASP A 16 -25.27 -44.43 21.70
CA ASP A 16 -25.23 -43.27 22.59
C ASP A 16 -23.83 -42.66 22.62
N SER A 17 -23.68 -41.44 22.11
CA SER A 17 -22.40 -40.74 22.08
C SER A 17 -21.82 -40.43 23.47
N ARG A 18 -22.61 -40.52 24.55
CA ARG A 18 -22.12 -40.37 25.93
C ARG A 18 -21.19 -41.52 26.32
N ASP A 19 -21.45 -42.73 25.83
CA ASP A 19 -20.62 -43.90 26.13
C ASP A 19 -19.19 -43.76 25.58
N SER A 20 -19.02 -42.91 24.56
CA SER A 20 -17.74 -42.59 23.96
C SER A 20 -17.14 -41.25 24.45
N GLY A 21 -17.76 -40.61 25.44
CA GLY A 21 -17.27 -39.34 26.01
C GLY A 21 -17.32 -38.14 25.05
N LEU A 22 -18.17 -38.20 24.01
CA LEU A 22 -18.25 -37.16 22.98
C LEU A 22 -19.16 -35.99 23.36
N ILE A 23 -20.00 -36.14 24.39
CA ILE A 23 -21.04 -35.18 24.71
C ILE A 23 -20.63 -34.34 25.92
N SER A 24 -20.55 -33.02 25.73
CA SER A 24 -20.32 -32.04 26.79
C SER A 24 -21.45 -32.03 27.82
N ALA A 25 -21.21 -31.38 28.97
CA ALA A 25 -22.20 -31.28 30.03
C ALA A 25 -23.50 -30.60 29.56
N VAL A 26 -24.63 -30.92 30.19
CA VAL A 26 -25.91 -30.25 29.94
C VAL A 26 -25.84 -28.82 30.47
N ALA A 27 -25.94 -27.85 29.55
CA ALA A 27 -26.01 -26.43 29.82
C ALA A 27 -27.46 -25.96 30.11
N ASP A 28 -27.60 -24.72 30.58
CA ASP A 28 -28.88 -24.11 30.93
C ASP A 28 -29.01 -22.73 30.28
N GLN A 29 -29.94 -22.61 29.33
CA GLN A 29 -30.24 -21.35 28.62
C GLN A 29 -31.03 -20.36 29.48
N GLU A 30 -31.37 -20.73 30.72
CA GLU A 30 -32.16 -19.95 31.66
C GLU A 30 -33.49 -19.50 31.02
N SER A 31 -33.89 -18.23 31.17
CA SER A 31 -35.13 -17.69 30.63
C SER A 31 -35.01 -17.11 29.20
N THR A 32 -33.98 -17.51 28.44
CA THR A 32 -33.74 -16.99 27.08
C THR A 32 -34.31 -17.89 25.99
N ASP A 33 -34.47 -17.36 24.78
CA ASP A 33 -34.89 -18.11 23.58
C ASP A 33 -33.67 -18.56 22.73
N LEU A 34 -32.60 -19.02 23.40
CA LEU A 34 -31.29 -19.27 22.76
C LEU A 34 -30.96 -20.75 22.50
N CYS A 35 -31.95 -21.65 22.52
CA CYS A 35 -31.76 -23.08 22.28
C CYS A 35 -30.97 -23.41 20.99
N TRP A 36 -31.13 -22.57 19.97
CA TRP A 36 -30.40 -22.66 18.71
C TRP A 36 -28.88 -22.44 18.87
N ALA A 37 -28.45 -21.52 19.74
CA ALA A 37 -27.05 -21.27 20.03
C ALA A 37 -26.43 -22.41 20.85
N PHE A 38 -27.15 -22.89 21.89
CA PHE A 38 -26.74 -24.04 22.70
C PHE A 38 -26.67 -25.35 21.89
N THR A 39 -27.59 -25.52 20.93
CA THR A 39 -27.52 -26.66 20.01
C THR A 39 -26.30 -26.54 19.11
N GLN A 40 -26.00 -25.34 18.60
CA GLN A 40 -24.85 -25.11 17.71
C GLN A 40 -23.50 -25.35 18.41
N THR A 41 -23.32 -24.88 19.64
CA THR A 41 -22.13 -25.13 20.44
C THR A 41 -22.00 -26.63 20.73
N ALA A 42 -23.07 -27.28 21.22
CA ALA A 42 -23.05 -28.69 21.56
C ALA A 42 -22.70 -29.62 20.37
N VAL A 43 -23.20 -29.34 19.15
CA VAL A 43 -22.84 -30.16 17.97
C VAL A 43 -21.38 -29.96 17.56
N ALA A 44 -20.84 -28.74 17.69
CA ALA A 44 -19.46 -28.45 17.37
C ALA A 44 -18.49 -29.04 18.41
N GLU A 45 -18.84 -28.97 19.69
CA GLU A 45 -18.10 -29.61 20.79
C GLU A 45 -18.03 -31.12 20.60
N ALA A 46 -19.15 -31.76 20.21
CA ALA A 46 -19.18 -33.19 19.92
C ALA A 46 -18.27 -33.58 18.75
N TYR A 47 -18.24 -32.76 17.70
CA TYR A 47 -17.33 -32.96 16.59
C TYR A 47 -15.86 -32.81 17.00
N VAL A 48 -15.51 -31.77 17.77
CA VAL A 48 -14.14 -31.56 18.26
C VAL A 48 -13.70 -32.71 19.17
N ALA A 49 -14.56 -33.16 20.08
CA ALA A 49 -14.29 -34.32 20.93
C ALA A 49 -14.01 -35.60 20.11
N LYS A 50 -14.73 -35.78 19.01
CA LYS A 50 -14.62 -36.96 18.15
C LYS A 50 -13.44 -36.91 17.18
N ALA A 51 -13.31 -35.81 16.44
CA ALA A 51 -12.37 -35.68 15.34
C ALA A 51 -10.97 -35.24 15.80
N GLN A 52 -10.89 -34.55 16.93
CA GLN A 52 -9.65 -33.94 17.43
C GLN A 52 -9.29 -34.39 18.85
N GLU A 53 -10.06 -35.31 19.44
CA GLU A 53 -9.82 -35.88 20.77
C GLU A 53 -9.66 -34.81 21.88
N ALA A 54 -10.35 -33.67 21.71
CA ALA A 54 -10.26 -32.52 22.61
C ALA A 54 -11.62 -32.17 23.23
N GLN A 55 -11.64 -31.80 24.50
CA GLN A 55 -12.84 -31.33 25.19
C GLN A 55 -12.81 -29.81 25.23
N VAL A 56 -13.90 -29.19 24.75
CA VAL A 56 -14.07 -27.74 24.66
C VAL A 56 -15.46 -27.39 25.18
N ASP A 57 -15.59 -26.17 25.69
CA ASP A 57 -16.82 -25.60 26.25
C ASP A 57 -16.95 -24.20 25.65
N TYR A 58 -17.86 -24.05 24.68
CA TYR A 58 -17.98 -22.84 23.87
C TYR A 58 -19.06 -21.91 24.40
N SER A 59 -18.77 -20.61 24.35
CA SER A 59 -19.66 -19.54 24.84
C SER A 59 -20.86 -19.31 23.93
N GLU A 60 -22.06 -19.61 24.42
CA GLU A 60 -23.29 -19.15 23.80
C GLU A 60 -23.49 -17.64 23.96
N ASN A 61 -22.92 -17.02 24.99
CA ASN A 61 -23.00 -15.57 25.21
C ASN A 61 -22.38 -14.79 24.04
N HIS A 62 -21.27 -15.30 23.51
CA HIS A 62 -20.61 -14.68 22.38
C HIS A 62 -21.48 -14.78 21.11
N ILE A 63 -22.10 -15.93 20.83
CA ILE A 63 -23.04 -16.10 19.71
C ILE A 63 -24.27 -15.20 19.86
N LYS A 64 -24.84 -15.14 21.07
CA LYS A 64 -25.98 -14.28 21.47
C LYS A 64 -25.78 -12.83 21.05
N PHE A 65 -24.63 -12.24 21.38
CA PHE A 65 -24.35 -10.84 21.05
C PHE A 65 -23.80 -10.63 19.64
N SER A 66 -23.08 -11.61 19.09
CA SER A 66 -22.52 -11.51 17.74
C SER A 66 -23.59 -11.50 16.67
N THR A 67 -24.70 -12.18 16.91
CA THR A 67 -25.79 -12.34 15.95
C THR A 67 -26.99 -11.42 16.20
N SER A 68 -27.01 -10.64 17.29
CA SER A 68 -28.06 -9.66 17.59
C SER A 68 -27.60 -8.23 17.32
N ASN A 69 -28.54 -7.31 17.06
CA ASN A 69 -28.26 -5.88 16.92
C ASN A 69 -28.10 -5.15 18.27
N THR A 70 -28.16 -5.89 19.37
CA THR A 70 -28.06 -5.35 20.73
C THR A 70 -26.72 -4.64 20.90
N GLY A 71 -26.75 -3.45 21.53
CA GLY A 71 -25.55 -2.62 21.68
C GLY A 71 -25.06 -1.98 20.37
N GLY A 72 -25.90 -1.90 19.33
CA GLY A 72 -25.56 -1.24 18.07
C GLY A 72 -24.67 -2.07 17.13
N ASN A 73 -24.65 -3.39 17.29
CA ASN A 73 -23.92 -4.30 16.41
C ASN A 73 -24.52 -4.28 14.99
N SER A 74 -23.82 -3.62 14.06
CA SER A 74 -24.24 -3.48 12.66
C SER A 74 -24.17 -4.78 11.84
N LEU A 75 -23.49 -5.81 12.35
CA LEU A 75 -23.42 -7.14 11.74
C LEU A 75 -24.41 -8.12 12.38
N GLY A 76 -25.20 -7.67 13.36
CA GLY A 76 -26.21 -8.47 14.02
C GLY A 76 -27.55 -8.44 13.28
N HIS A 77 -28.27 -9.57 13.29
CA HIS A 77 -29.67 -9.61 12.86
C HIS A 77 -30.51 -8.65 13.72
N LEU A 78 -31.60 -8.16 13.16
CA LEU A 78 -32.55 -7.23 13.79
C LEU A 78 -33.41 -7.92 14.86
N ARG A 79 -32.74 -8.48 15.86
CA ARG A 79 -33.27 -9.18 17.03
C ARG A 79 -32.53 -8.76 18.29
N GLY A 80 -33.23 -8.82 19.41
CA GLY A 80 -32.66 -8.71 20.75
C GLY A 80 -31.73 -9.88 21.07
N ALA A 81 -30.80 -9.67 22.01
CA ALA A 81 -29.82 -10.69 22.39
C ALA A 81 -30.48 -12.01 22.84
N ASN A 82 -31.54 -11.94 23.65
CA ASN A 82 -32.23 -13.11 24.20
C ASN A 82 -33.36 -13.68 23.33
N GLU A 83 -33.59 -13.14 22.12
CA GLU A 83 -34.71 -13.56 21.27
C GLU A 83 -34.43 -14.86 20.49
N GLY A 84 -35.43 -15.43 19.83
CA GLY A 84 -35.26 -16.65 19.03
C GLY A 84 -34.26 -16.53 17.88
N GLY A 85 -33.81 -17.67 17.37
CA GLY A 85 -32.92 -17.81 16.22
C GLY A 85 -33.02 -19.20 15.59
N ASN A 86 -32.09 -19.53 14.70
CA ASN A 86 -32.07 -20.82 13.98
C ASN A 86 -30.65 -21.21 13.56
N GLU A 87 -30.50 -22.39 12.96
CA GLU A 87 -29.22 -22.93 12.52
C GLU A 87 -28.53 -22.01 11.49
N TYR A 88 -29.28 -21.35 10.60
CA TYR A 88 -28.74 -20.44 9.59
C TYR A 88 -28.13 -19.16 10.18
N ILE A 89 -28.72 -18.61 11.26
CA ILE A 89 -28.16 -17.46 11.98
C ILE A 89 -26.81 -17.84 12.62
N SER A 90 -26.75 -19.04 13.21
CA SER A 90 -25.51 -19.55 13.82
C SER A 90 -24.44 -19.88 12.76
N LEU A 91 -24.87 -20.38 11.60
CA LEU A 91 -24.00 -20.63 10.46
C LEU A 91 -23.43 -19.33 9.89
N ALA A 92 -24.24 -18.28 9.74
CA ALA A 92 -23.76 -16.98 9.29
C ALA A 92 -22.64 -16.42 10.19
N TYR A 93 -22.80 -16.60 11.51
CA TYR A 93 -21.79 -16.25 12.51
C TYR A 93 -20.46 -17.00 12.31
N LEU A 94 -20.52 -18.31 12.06
CA LEU A 94 -19.33 -19.12 11.82
C LEU A 94 -18.69 -18.81 10.45
N ALA A 95 -19.51 -18.78 9.40
CA ALA A 95 -19.08 -18.60 8.02
C ALA A 95 -18.40 -17.24 7.76
N ARG A 96 -18.75 -16.20 8.52
CA ARG A 96 -18.10 -14.88 8.40
C ARG A 96 -16.82 -14.75 9.23
N GLY A 97 -16.40 -15.80 9.93
CA GLY A 97 -15.11 -15.90 10.62
C GLY A 97 -15.09 -15.35 12.04
N ASN A 98 -16.23 -15.27 12.74
CA ASN A 98 -16.18 -14.96 14.18
C ASN A 98 -15.56 -16.10 15.00
N GLY A 99 -15.86 -17.36 14.63
CA GLY A 99 -15.38 -18.56 15.31
C GLY A 99 -15.94 -18.73 16.72
N PHE A 100 -15.89 -19.93 17.29
CA PHE A 100 -16.32 -20.13 18.68
C PHE A 100 -15.31 -19.52 19.67
N VAL A 101 -15.82 -19.01 20.79
CA VAL A 101 -15.06 -18.48 21.93
C VAL A 101 -15.29 -19.42 23.12
N LEU A 102 -14.34 -19.55 24.04
CA LEU A 102 -14.52 -20.39 25.23
C LEU A 102 -15.51 -19.78 26.22
N GLU A 103 -16.32 -20.62 26.85
CA GLU A 103 -17.26 -20.23 27.91
C GLU A 103 -16.53 -19.57 29.09
N SER A 104 -15.29 -19.98 29.38
CA SER A 104 -14.47 -19.34 30.42
C SER A 104 -14.08 -17.89 30.12
N ASP A 105 -14.08 -17.49 28.83
CA ASP A 105 -13.68 -16.15 28.41
C ASP A 105 -14.87 -15.20 28.24
N ASP A 106 -16.05 -15.71 27.87
CA ASP A 106 -17.29 -14.94 27.79
C ASP A 106 -18.48 -15.73 28.38
N PRO A 107 -18.58 -15.87 29.72
CA PRO A 107 -19.55 -16.74 30.36
C PRO A 107 -21.01 -16.37 30.05
N PHE A 108 -21.85 -17.38 29.91
CA PHE A 108 -23.28 -17.24 29.69
C PHE A 108 -24.05 -16.76 30.93
N SER A 109 -25.03 -15.89 30.69
CA SER A 109 -26.10 -15.53 31.62
C SER A 109 -27.27 -14.90 30.85
N ALA A 110 -28.52 -15.17 31.22
CA ALA A 110 -29.67 -14.49 30.64
C ALA A 110 -29.64 -12.97 30.90
N GLU A 111 -29.12 -12.58 32.07
CA GLU A 111 -29.04 -11.20 32.56
C GLU A 111 -27.85 -10.43 31.98
N SER A 112 -26.97 -11.10 31.22
CA SER A 112 -25.86 -10.41 30.56
C SER A 112 -26.41 -9.34 29.60
N SER A 113 -26.02 -8.08 29.84
CA SER A 113 -26.37 -6.92 29.02
C SER A 113 -25.26 -6.53 28.04
N SER A 114 -24.11 -7.19 28.15
CA SER A 114 -22.95 -7.04 27.28
C SER A 114 -22.14 -8.35 27.25
N ARG A 115 -21.12 -8.37 26.40
CA ARG A 115 -20.14 -9.45 26.23
C ARG A 115 -18.77 -9.01 26.76
N ALA A 116 -17.96 -9.95 27.23
CA ALA A 116 -16.60 -9.67 27.70
C ALA A 116 -15.61 -9.41 26.54
N ILE A 117 -15.86 -10.00 25.36
CA ILE A 117 -14.99 -9.94 24.18
C ILE A 117 -15.59 -9.04 23.10
N ALA A 118 -14.77 -8.22 22.45
CA ALA A 118 -15.23 -7.41 21.32
C ALA A 118 -15.48 -8.28 20.06
N LEU A 119 -16.55 -8.03 19.31
CA LEU A 119 -16.91 -8.83 18.10
C LEU A 119 -15.83 -8.87 17.03
N THR A 120 -14.99 -7.84 17.02
CA THR A 120 -13.90 -7.66 16.06
C THR A 120 -12.61 -8.34 16.51
N ASP A 121 -12.55 -8.86 17.74
CA ASP A 121 -11.34 -9.45 18.30
C ASP A 121 -11.25 -10.95 17.97
N GLN A 122 -10.83 -11.23 16.74
CA GLN A 122 -10.67 -12.60 16.23
C GLN A 122 -9.59 -13.43 16.96
N ARG A 123 -8.81 -12.83 17.87
CA ARG A 123 -7.79 -13.57 18.64
C ARG A 123 -8.39 -14.59 19.61
N TYR A 124 -9.65 -14.42 19.99
CA TYR A 124 -10.35 -15.33 20.88
C TYR A 124 -11.05 -16.49 20.16
N ALA A 125 -11.09 -16.46 18.82
CA ALA A 125 -11.64 -17.55 18.03
C ALA A 125 -10.78 -18.81 18.19
N GLN A 126 -11.38 -19.90 18.68
CA GLN A 126 -10.70 -21.18 18.91
C GLN A 126 -10.71 -22.06 17.65
N GLY A 127 -10.38 -21.48 16.50
CA GLY A 127 -10.29 -22.19 15.22
C GLY A 127 -11.28 -21.72 14.16
N TYR A 128 -11.73 -22.61 13.27
CA TYR A 128 -12.52 -22.24 12.08
C TYR A 128 -13.53 -23.31 11.62
N LEU A 129 -14.58 -22.86 10.92
CA LEU A 129 -15.59 -23.72 10.29
C LEU A 129 -15.02 -24.39 9.04
N GLU A 130 -15.08 -25.72 8.98
CA GLU A 130 -14.76 -26.47 7.76
C GLU A 130 -15.98 -26.59 6.87
N HIS A 131 -17.08 -27.10 7.44
CA HIS A 131 -18.38 -27.16 6.79
C HIS A 131 -19.49 -27.38 7.80
N MET A 132 -20.71 -27.07 7.40
CA MET A 132 -21.92 -27.40 8.14
C MET A 132 -22.88 -28.05 7.16
N LYS A 133 -23.19 -29.34 7.39
CA LYS A 133 -24.18 -30.08 6.61
C LYS A 133 -25.57 -29.74 7.14
N ILE A 134 -26.53 -29.51 6.26
CA ILE A 134 -27.94 -29.30 6.60
C ILE A 134 -28.76 -30.18 5.65
N ILE A 135 -29.52 -31.10 6.23
CA ILE A 135 -30.43 -31.99 5.51
C ILE A 135 -31.85 -31.58 5.90
N GLU A 136 -32.51 -30.88 4.98
CA GLU A 136 -33.95 -30.61 5.07
C GLU A 136 -34.70 -31.91 4.75
N GLU A 137 -35.75 -32.21 5.52
CA GLU A 137 -36.53 -33.46 5.40
C GLU A 137 -35.67 -34.74 5.48
N ALA A 138 -34.79 -34.83 6.48
CA ALA A 138 -33.91 -35.97 6.69
C ALA A 138 -34.65 -37.29 6.95
N SER A 139 -34.09 -38.39 6.48
CA SER A 139 -34.44 -39.74 6.95
C SER A 139 -33.83 -40.05 8.32
N VAL A 140 -34.36 -41.07 8.99
CA VAL A 140 -33.76 -41.59 10.23
C VAL A 140 -32.32 -42.04 9.99
N GLU A 141 -32.07 -42.69 8.86
CA GLU A 141 -30.75 -43.16 8.47
C GLU A 141 -29.75 -42.02 8.24
N GLU A 142 -30.16 -40.92 7.61
CA GLU A 142 -29.32 -39.73 7.43
C GLU A 142 -29.02 -39.03 8.77
N ALA A 143 -30.00 -38.93 9.66
CA ALA A 143 -29.77 -38.41 11.01
C ALA A 143 -28.78 -39.29 11.80
N LYS A 144 -28.92 -40.62 11.71
CA LYS A 144 -27.96 -41.58 12.28
C LYS A 144 -26.57 -41.45 11.66
N GLU A 145 -26.48 -41.23 10.34
CA GLU A 145 -25.21 -40.97 9.63
C GLU A 145 -24.51 -39.74 10.22
N LEU A 146 -25.23 -38.62 10.37
CA LEU A 146 -24.68 -37.40 10.95
C LEU A 146 -24.25 -37.58 12.41
N ILE A 147 -25.05 -38.25 13.25
CA ILE A 147 -24.65 -38.54 14.64
C ILE A 147 -23.39 -39.42 14.67
N MET A 148 -23.31 -40.44 13.80
CA MET A 148 -22.16 -41.35 13.72
C MET A 148 -20.92 -40.71 13.10
N GLU A 149 -21.06 -39.72 12.22
CA GLU A 149 -19.93 -39.04 11.59
C GLU A 149 -19.42 -37.90 12.48
N TYR A 150 -20.32 -37.11 13.07
CA TYR A 150 -20.00 -35.88 13.81
C TYR A 150 -20.05 -36.02 15.34
N GLY A 151 -20.56 -37.14 15.85
CA GLY A 151 -20.76 -37.35 17.30
C GLY A 151 -22.11 -36.85 17.80
N ALA A 152 -22.67 -35.80 17.18
CA ALA A 152 -24.02 -35.33 17.43
C ALA A 152 -24.57 -34.60 16.21
N ALA A 153 -25.90 -34.42 16.17
CA ALA A 153 -26.58 -33.63 15.16
C ALA A 153 -27.60 -32.71 15.82
N GLY A 154 -27.81 -31.51 15.29
CA GLY A 154 -28.84 -30.59 15.76
C GLY A 154 -30.14 -30.83 15.02
N ALA A 155 -31.27 -30.67 15.71
CA ALA A 155 -32.60 -30.87 15.15
C ALA A 155 -33.60 -29.83 15.69
N ARG A 156 -34.60 -29.51 14.87
CA ARG A 156 -35.74 -28.67 15.26
C ARG A 156 -36.81 -29.50 15.94
N MET A 157 -37.55 -28.90 16.87
CA MET A 157 -38.78 -29.48 17.38
C MET A 157 -39.83 -28.40 17.63
N TYR A 158 -41.10 -28.80 17.57
CA TYR A 158 -42.12 -28.11 18.35
C TYR A 158 -42.08 -28.70 19.75
N PHE A 159 -42.07 -27.86 20.78
CA PHE A 159 -42.16 -28.28 22.17
C PHE A 159 -43.45 -27.77 22.78
N ASP A 160 -44.21 -28.72 23.31
CA ASP A 160 -45.35 -28.52 24.20
C ASP A 160 -45.25 -29.60 25.28
N ILE A 161 -45.22 -29.19 26.54
CA ILE A 161 -45.13 -30.10 27.69
C ILE A 161 -46.25 -31.14 27.69
N ALA A 162 -47.42 -30.85 27.09
CA ALA A 162 -48.51 -31.81 26.95
C ALA A 162 -48.15 -33.03 26.09
N CYS A 163 -47.15 -32.92 25.21
CA CYS A 163 -46.69 -34.02 24.35
C CYS A 163 -45.62 -34.89 25.04
N PHE A 164 -45.11 -34.44 26.19
CA PHE A 164 -44.09 -35.13 26.98
C PHE A 164 -44.73 -36.15 27.92
N SER A 165 -44.18 -37.37 27.97
CA SER A 165 -44.66 -38.42 28.87
C SER A 165 -43.95 -38.39 30.22
N GLY A 166 -44.53 -39.05 31.23
CA GLY A 166 -43.88 -39.25 32.53
C GLY A 166 -42.65 -40.18 32.51
N ARG A 167 -42.24 -40.69 31.33
CA ARG A 167 -41.06 -41.53 31.13
C ARG A 167 -39.96 -40.84 30.32
N ASN A 168 -39.96 -39.50 30.30
CA ASN A 168 -38.99 -38.72 29.52
C ASN A 168 -39.01 -39.02 28.02
N ALA A 169 -40.20 -39.28 27.47
CA ALA A 169 -40.41 -39.56 26.05
C ALA A 169 -41.31 -38.50 25.41
N TYR A 170 -40.92 -38.01 24.24
CA TYR A 170 -41.60 -36.93 23.51
C TYR A 170 -41.98 -37.36 22.10
N CYS A 171 -43.20 -37.02 21.69
CA CYS A 171 -43.63 -37.12 20.31
C CYS A 171 -44.71 -36.08 20.04
N TYR A 172 -44.54 -35.25 19.02
CA TYR A 172 -45.58 -34.40 18.46
C TYR A 172 -46.02 -34.98 17.11
N SER A 173 -47.22 -35.58 17.07
CA SER A 173 -47.72 -36.30 15.89
C SER A 173 -48.86 -35.54 15.21
N ALA A 174 -48.84 -35.50 13.88
CA ALA A 174 -49.77 -34.76 13.02
C ALA A 174 -51.20 -35.33 12.93
N SER A 175 -51.56 -36.33 13.74
CA SER A 175 -52.75 -37.16 13.51
C SER A 175 -54.12 -36.47 13.65
N SER A 176 -54.20 -35.18 14.00
CA SER A 176 -55.51 -34.48 14.10
C SER A 176 -55.52 -32.95 14.12
N VAL A 177 -54.40 -32.24 13.90
CA VAL A 177 -54.36 -30.76 14.04
C VAL A 177 -53.44 -30.12 13.01
N GLU A 178 -53.70 -28.85 12.68
CA GLU A 178 -52.75 -27.98 11.96
C GLU A 178 -51.46 -27.86 12.79
N LEU A 179 -50.35 -28.36 12.23
CA LEU A 179 -49.05 -28.40 12.90
C LEU A 179 -48.61 -26.98 13.24
N GLN A 180 -48.25 -26.77 14.51
CA GLN A 180 -47.65 -25.53 14.94
C GLN A 180 -46.18 -25.46 14.48
N PRO A 181 -45.66 -24.27 14.11
CA PRO A 181 -44.26 -24.11 13.73
C PRO A 181 -43.31 -24.54 14.87
N ALA A 182 -42.17 -25.11 14.52
CA ALA A 182 -41.12 -25.42 15.49
C ALA A 182 -40.76 -24.20 16.34
N ASN A 183 -40.55 -24.41 17.64
CA ASN A 183 -40.25 -23.35 18.61
C ASN A 183 -39.03 -23.68 19.50
N HIS A 184 -38.38 -24.83 19.28
CA HIS A 184 -37.22 -25.26 20.06
C HIS A 184 -36.21 -26.03 19.19
N MET A 185 -34.96 -26.08 19.63
CA MET A 185 -33.88 -26.86 18.99
C MET A 185 -33.18 -27.72 20.04
N ILE A 186 -32.78 -28.92 19.63
CA ILE A 186 -32.18 -29.94 20.48
C ILE A 186 -30.99 -30.59 19.79
N THR A 187 -30.12 -31.21 20.58
CA THR A 187 -28.98 -31.98 20.07
C THR A 187 -29.29 -33.47 20.14
N LEU A 188 -29.39 -34.14 19.00
CA LEU A 188 -29.46 -35.59 18.88
C LEU A 188 -28.08 -36.20 19.11
N ILE A 189 -27.98 -37.13 20.06
CA ILE A 189 -26.71 -37.72 20.50
C ILE A 189 -26.68 -39.24 20.36
N GLY A 190 -27.76 -39.83 19.87
CA GLY A 190 -27.92 -41.27 19.85
C GLY A 190 -29.32 -41.70 19.47
N TRP A 191 -29.59 -43.00 19.56
CA TRP A 191 -30.87 -43.60 19.25
C TRP A 191 -31.04 -44.99 19.87
N ASP A 192 -32.29 -45.46 19.91
CA ASP A 192 -32.70 -46.82 20.25
C ASP A 192 -33.88 -47.23 19.36
N ASP A 193 -33.63 -48.16 18.43
CA ASP A 193 -34.62 -48.67 17.47
C ASP A 193 -35.72 -49.50 18.12
N HIS A 194 -35.49 -50.00 19.34
CA HIS A 194 -36.46 -50.78 20.10
C HIS A 194 -37.09 -49.97 21.24
N TYR A 195 -36.93 -48.64 21.23
CA TYR A 195 -37.54 -47.79 22.24
C TYR A 195 -39.06 -47.88 22.12
N SER A 196 -39.67 -48.56 23.09
CA SER A 196 -41.08 -48.93 23.08
C SER A 196 -42.00 -47.72 22.92
N LYS A 197 -42.88 -47.76 21.91
CA LYS A 197 -43.89 -46.72 21.65
C LYS A 197 -44.84 -46.48 22.83
N ASP A 198 -45.03 -47.47 23.69
CA ASP A 198 -45.85 -47.37 24.90
C ASP A 198 -45.21 -46.46 25.99
N HIS A 199 -43.98 -45.97 25.76
CA HIS A 199 -43.34 -44.99 26.63
C HIS A 199 -43.77 -43.55 26.34
N PHE A 200 -44.34 -43.26 25.17
CA PHE A 200 -44.78 -41.92 24.79
C PHE A 200 -46.15 -41.58 25.36
N ASN A 201 -46.54 -40.32 25.26
CA ASN A 201 -47.87 -39.90 25.67
C ASN A 201 -48.95 -40.67 24.83
N PRO A 202 -49.90 -41.37 25.46
CA PRO A 202 -51.02 -42.04 24.78
C PRO A 202 -51.83 -41.15 23.83
N GLN A 203 -51.90 -39.85 24.08
CA GLN A 203 -52.60 -38.89 23.22
C GLN A 203 -51.80 -38.50 21.96
N MET A 204 -50.48 -38.71 21.98
CA MET A 204 -49.55 -38.37 20.90
C MET A 204 -48.67 -39.57 20.51
N SER A 205 -49.20 -40.79 20.62
CA SER A 205 -48.36 -41.99 20.49
C SER A 205 -47.89 -42.22 19.06
N PRO A 206 -46.60 -42.53 18.87
CA PRO A 206 -46.10 -42.98 17.57
C PRO A 206 -46.67 -44.37 17.24
N LYS A 207 -46.66 -44.72 15.95
CA LYS A 207 -47.22 -45.99 15.47
C LYS A 207 -46.26 -47.15 15.74
N ASN A 208 -44.96 -46.90 15.63
CA ASN A 208 -43.88 -47.87 15.75
C ASN A 208 -42.94 -47.52 16.92
N ASP A 209 -42.18 -48.51 17.35
CA ASP A 209 -41.06 -48.32 18.27
C ASP A 209 -39.93 -47.55 17.57
N GLY A 210 -39.03 -46.96 18.36
CA GLY A 210 -37.85 -46.25 17.86
C GLY A 210 -37.82 -44.78 18.25
N ALA A 211 -36.68 -44.34 18.77
CA ALA A 211 -36.49 -42.97 19.21
C ALA A 211 -35.03 -42.52 19.11
N PHE A 212 -34.82 -41.22 18.88
CA PHE A 212 -33.54 -40.58 19.13
C PHE A 212 -33.38 -40.27 20.62
N ILE A 213 -32.12 -40.23 21.07
CA ILE A 213 -31.72 -39.69 22.36
C ILE A 213 -31.33 -38.23 22.14
N ALA A 214 -31.97 -37.32 22.87
CA ALA A 214 -31.77 -35.88 22.74
C ALA A 214 -31.19 -35.27 24.03
N LYS A 215 -30.21 -34.39 23.86
CA LYS A 215 -29.69 -33.45 24.87
C LYS A 215 -30.42 -32.12 24.74
N ASN A 216 -30.97 -31.63 25.85
CA ASN A 216 -31.62 -30.34 25.94
C ASN A 216 -30.69 -29.27 26.55
N SER A 217 -31.13 -28.01 26.56
CA SER A 217 -30.44 -26.83 27.09
C SER A 217 -31.18 -26.18 28.26
N TRP A 218 -31.90 -26.96 29.07
CA TRP A 218 -32.67 -26.49 30.24
C TRP A 218 -32.11 -27.02 31.57
N GLY A 219 -30.81 -27.30 31.60
CA GLY A 219 -30.14 -27.82 32.78
C GLY A 219 -30.51 -29.26 33.14
N LYS A 220 -29.82 -29.78 34.16
CA LYS A 220 -29.93 -31.19 34.59
C LYS A 220 -31.25 -31.54 35.29
N ALA A 221 -32.06 -30.55 35.65
CA ALA A 221 -33.35 -30.76 36.30
C ALA A 221 -34.43 -31.25 35.31
N PHE A 222 -34.24 -31.00 34.01
CA PHE A 222 -35.16 -31.44 32.97
C PHE A 222 -34.97 -32.92 32.62
N GLY A 223 -36.06 -33.63 32.35
CA GLY A 223 -36.02 -35.00 31.84
C GLY A 223 -35.18 -35.96 32.68
N GLU A 224 -34.32 -36.73 32.02
CA GLU A 224 -33.32 -37.59 32.63
C GLU A 224 -31.96 -36.89 32.65
N GLN A 225 -31.71 -36.07 33.67
CA GLN A 225 -30.46 -35.30 33.81
C GLN A 225 -30.15 -34.38 32.62
N GLY A 226 -31.19 -33.83 31.97
CA GLY A 226 -31.11 -32.98 30.79
C GLY A 226 -31.32 -33.70 29.46
N TYR A 227 -31.53 -35.03 29.49
CA TYR A 227 -31.74 -35.85 28.30
C TYR A 227 -33.17 -36.39 28.23
N PHE A 228 -33.63 -36.75 27.03
CA PHE A 228 -34.94 -37.37 26.82
C PHE A 228 -34.95 -38.14 25.49
N TYR A 229 -35.98 -38.98 25.29
CA TYR A 229 -36.21 -39.68 24.04
C TYR A 229 -37.21 -38.94 23.17
N ILE A 230 -36.93 -38.79 21.89
CA ILE A 230 -37.86 -38.21 20.89
C ILE A 230 -38.13 -39.24 19.79
N SER A 231 -39.41 -39.50 19.52
CA SER A 231 -39.83 -40.48 18.53
C SER A 231 -39.28 -40.14 17.13
N TYR A 232 -38.93 -41.17 16.35
CA TYR A 232 -38.65 -41.00 14.91
C TYR A 232 -39.84 -40.45 14.12
N GLU A 233 -41.06 -40.64 14.63
CA GLU A 233 -42.30 -40.17 14.01
C GLU A 233 -42.72 -38.76 14.49
N ASP A 234 -41.85 -38.04 15.21
CA ASP A 234 -42.09 -36.64 15.54
C ASP A 234 -42.17 -35.78 14.28
N ALA A 235 -43.13 -34.86 14.24
CA ALA A 235 -43.43 -34.06 13.04
C ALA A 235 -42.32 -33.06 12.65
N TRP A 236 -41.40 -32.73 13.55
CA TRP A 236 -40.37 -31.70 13.31
C TRP A 236 -38.93 -32.21 13.46
N VAL A 237 -38.67 -33.26 14.24
CA VAL A 237 -37.30 -33.72 14.54
C VAL A 237 -36.46 -34.03 13.30
N LEU A 238 -37.10 -34.46 12.22
CA LEU A 238 -36.47 -34.77 10.93
C LEU A 238 -36.68 -33.68 9.87
N SER A 239 -37.34 -32.57 10.20
CA SER A 239 -37.62 -31.49 9.24
C SER A 239 -36.36 -30.75 8.78
N SER A 240 -35.39 -30.58 9.68
CA SER A 240 -34.05 -30.06 9.41
C SER A 240 -33.11 -30.65 10.43
N VAL A 241 -32.12 -31.41 9.96
CA VAL A 241 -31.06 -32.00 10.78
C VAL A 241 -29.71 -31.49 10.26
N PHE A 242 -28.86 -31.01 11.16
CA PHE A 242 -27.58 -30.43 10.79
C PHE A 242 -26.42 -30.96 11.64
N ALA A 243 -25.22 -30.88 11.08
CA ALA A 243 -23.99 -31.19 11.80
C ALA A 243 -22.87 -30.23 11.38
N THR A 244 -21.97 -29.93 12.31
CA THR A 244 -20.92 -28.91 12.12
C THR A 244 -19.54 -29.53 12.26
N ALA A 245 -18.73 -29.49 11.20
CA ALA A 245 -17.30 -29.77 11.27
C ALA A 245 -16.55 -28.48 11.60
N TYR A 246 -15.86 -28.48 12.73
CA TYR A 246 -15.13 -27.33 13.24
C TYR A 246 -13.70 -27.74 13.62
N SER A 247 -12.71 -27.06 13.07
CA SER A 247 -11.30 -27.30 13.39
C SER A 247 -10.85 -26.37 14.50
N THR A 248 -10.11 -26.90 15.48
CA THR A 248 -9.40 -26.12 16.51
C THR A 248 -7.98 -25.75 16.09
N GLU A 249 -7.54 -26.20 14.91
CA GLU A 249 -6.26 -25.80 14.34
C GLU A 249 -6.27 -24.32 13.91
N GLU A 250 -5.08 -23.75 13.76
CA GLU A 250 -4.92 -22.42 13.20
C GLU A 250 -5.52 -22.38 11.78
N ALA A 251 -6.32 -21.35 11.51
CA ALA A 251 -6.91 -21.20 10.19
C ALA A 251 -5.80 -21.05 9.14
N PRO A 252 -5.87 -21.79 8.01
CA PRO A 252 -4.87 -21.69 6.94
C PRO A 252 -5.03 -20.40 6.10
N TYR A 253 -5.83 -19.45 6.56
CA TYR A 253 -6.10 -18.16 5.96
C TYR A 253 -6.10 -17.08 7.03
N ASN A 254 -5.76 -15.85 6.65
CA ASN A 254 -5.77 -14.69 7.55
C ASN A 254 -6.62 -13.52 7.02
N GLY A 255 -7.39 -13.76 5.96
CA GLY A 255 -8.35 -12.80 5.44
C GLY A 255 -9.54 -13.47 4.75
N ILE A 256 -10.74 -12.97 5.00
CA ILE A 256 -11.97 -13.37 4.30
C ILE A 256 -12.45 -12.17 3.48
N ARG A 257 -12.67 -12.37 2.18
CA ARG A 257 -13.36 -11.40 1.32
C ARG A 257 -14.79 -11.87 1.13
N GLN A 258 -15.76 -11.06 1.54
CA GLN A 258 -17.16 -11.45 1.62
C GLN A 258 -18.09 -10.23 1.55
N TYR A 259 -19.33 -10.47 1.17
CA TYR A 259 -20.41 -9.47 1.11
C TYR A 259 -21.69 -9.92 1.83
N ASP A 260 -21.72 -11.18 2.30
CA ASP A 260 -22.85 -11.91 2.86
C ASP A 260 -22.68 -12.17 4.38
N TYR A 261 -22.70 -11.10 5.18
CA TYR A 261 -22.51 -11.15 6.65
C TYR A 261 -23.65 -11.79 7.46
N TYR A 262 -24.84 -11.91 6.88
CA TYR A 262 -26.05 -12.54 7.43
C TYR A 262 -26.28 -13.95 6.88
N GLY A 263 -25.42 -14.42 5.96
CA GLY A 263 -25.55 -15.73 5.34
C GLY A 263 -26.73 -15.85 4.39
N VAL A 264 -27.03 -17.10 4.01
CA VAL A 264 -28.08 -17.40 3.03
C VAL A 264 -29.47 -17.18 3.64
N ASN A 265 -30.30 -16.40 2.95
CA ASN A 265 -31.72 -16.22 3.29
C ASN A 265 -32.60 -16.09 2.04
N GLY A 266 -32.03 -16.36 0.86
CA GLY A 266 -32.70 -16.37 -0.42
C GLY A 266 -31.92 -17.19 -1.43
N THR A 267 -32.57 -17.53 -2.53
CA THR A 267 -31.97 -18.26 -3.64
C THR A 267 -32.44 -17.68 -4.96
N LEU A 268 -31.58 -17.72 -5.97
CA LEU A 268 -31.96 -17.48 -7.35
C LEU A 268 -31.90 -18.80 -8.14
N GLY A 269 -33.03 -19.24 -8.65
CA GLY A 269 -33.14 -20.43 -9.49
C GLY A 269 -33.14 -20.08 -10.98
N ALA A 270 -32.64 -21.00 -11.81
CA ALA A 270 -32.83 -20.94 -13.26
C ALA A 270 -33.09 -22.33 -13.84
N GLU A 271 -33.88 -22.38 -14.92
CA GLU A 271 -34.14 -23.59 -15.71
C GLU A 271 -32.96 -23.93 -16.64
N SER A 272 -31.83 -24.32 -16.05
CA SER A 272 -30.61 -24.65 -16.79
C SER A 272 -29.88 -25.84 -16.15
N ASP A 273 -29.23 -26.65 -16.99
CA ASP A 273 -28.36 -27.76 -16.57
C ASP A 273 -27.10 -27.23 -15.86
N THR A 274 -26.74 -25.98 -16.10
CA THR A 274 -25.62 -25.30 -15.45
C THR A 274 -25.95 -23.86 -15.10
N LEU A 275 -25.43 -23.42 -13.95
CA LEU A 275 -25.38 -22.02 -13.57
C LEU A 275 -23.96 -21.65 -13.16
N VAL A 276 -23.58 -20.43 -13.48
CA VAL A 276 -22.32 -19.82 -13.03
C VAL A 276 -22.68 -18.56 -12.27
N TYR A 277 -22.12 -18.41 -11.07
CA TYR A 277 -22.19 -17.17 -10.31
C TYR A 277 -20.79 -16.73 -9.90
N ALA A 278 -20.52 -15.44 -10.02
CA ALA A 278 -19.19 -14.89 -9.78
C ALA A 278 -19.24 -13.62 -8.96
N ALA A 279 -18.26 -13.46 -8.07
CA ALA A 279 -18.03 -12.27 -7.29
C ALA A 279 -16.63 -11.71 -7.57
N ALA A 280 -16.55 -10.40 -7.80
CA ALA A 280 -15.30 -9.66 -7.88
C ALA A 280 -14.98 -9.03 -6.53
N TYR A 281 -13.79 -9.27 -6.00
CA TYR A 281 -13.34 -8.77 -4.71
C TYR A 281 -12.28 -7.71 -4.89
N ASP A 282 -12.55 -6.53 -4.35
CA ASP A 282 -11.53 -5.51 -4.18
C ASP A 282 -10.58 -5.91 -3.05
N THR A 283 -9.29 -5.68 -3.28
CA THR A 283 -8.23 -5.99 -2.34
C THR A 283 -7.22 -4.87 -2.36
N GLN A 284 -6.70 -4.51 -1.20
CA GLN A 284 -5.59 -3.57 -1.13
C GLN A 284 -4.28 -4.31 -1.40
N ASP A 285 -4.20 -5.60 -1.04
CA ASP A 285 -2.96 -6.34 -1.06
C ASP A 285 -2.99 -7.54 -2.00
N ALA A 286 -1.82 -7.90 -2.52
CA ALA A 286 -1.62 -9.21 -3.11
C ALA A 286 -1.53 -10.30 -2.02
N ALA A 287 -2.12 -11.46 -2.31
CA ALA A 287 -2.20 -12.61 -1.42
C ALA A 287 -2.42 -13.89 -2.23
N LEU A 288 -2.42 -15.03 -1.53
CA LEU A 288 -2.84 -16.32 -2.07
C LEU A 288 -4.32 -16.52 -1.78
N LEU A 289 -5.09 -16.93 -2.79
CA LEU A 289 -6.41 -17.50 -2.59
C LEU A 289 -6.24 -18.99 -2.23
N GLU A 290 -6.64 -19.32 -1.01
CA GLU A 290 -6.50 -20.66 -0.41
C GLU A 290 -7.75 -21.52 -0.59
N GLY A 291 -8.90 -20.88 -0.69
CA GLY A 291 -10.19 -21.53 -0.71
C GLY A 291 -11.32 -20.56 -0.98
N ILE A 292 -12.50 -21.12 -1.19
CA ILE A 292 -13.74 -20.36 -1.26
C ILE A 292 -14.73 -20.87 -0.21
N GLY A 293 -15.71 -20.06 0.14
CA GLY A 293 -16.81 -20.45 1.01
C GLY A 293 -18.13 -20.24 0.31
N THR A 294 -18.97 -21.26 0.20
CA THR A 294 -20.30 -21.11 -0.39
C THR A 294 -21.27 -22.18 0.09
N TYR A 295 -22.56 -22.00 -0.25
CA TYR A 295 -23.63 -22.91 0.11
C TYR A 295 -23.97 -23.82 -1.06
N ILE A 296 -24.14 -25.09 -0.75
CA ILE A 296 -24.69 -26.11 -1.65
C ILE A 296 -26.15 -26.29 -1.28
N MET A 297 -27.04 -25.82 -2.16
CA MET A 297 -28.48 -25.85 -1.90
C MET A 297 -29.11 -27.22 -2.17
N ASN A 298 -28.57 -27.94 -3.16
CA ASN A 298 -29.09 -29.26 -3.55
C ASN A 298 -28.04 -30.35 -3.30
N PRO A 299 -28.39 -31.43 -2.59
CA PRO A 299 -27.61 -32.67 -2.55
C PRO A 299 -27.15 -33.14 -3.94
N GLY A 300 -25.97 -33.76 -4.02
CA GLY A 300 -25.37 -34.26 -5.25
C GLY A 300 -24.87 -33.20 -6.24
N THR A 301 -24.82 -31.92 -5.85
CA THR A 301 -24.36 -30.83 -6.74
C THR A 301 -22.90 -31.00 -7.09
N ARG A 302 -22.59 -31.05 -8.40
CA ARG A 302 -21.21 -30.90 -8.88
C ARG A 302 -20.84 -29.43 -8.96
N VAL A 303 -19.63 -29.10 -8.51
CA VAL A 303 -19.08 -27.76 -8.47
C VAL A 303 -17.75 -27.72 -9.22
N GLU A 304 -17.54 -26.64 -9.97
CA GLU A 304 -16.23 -26.22 -10.43
C GLU A 304 -15.98 -24.78 -9.99
N VAL A 305 -14.76 -24.51 -9.51
CA VAL A 305 -14.35 -23.14 -9.12
C VAL A 305 -13.35 -22.62 -10.12
N TYR A 306 -13.53 -21.37 -10.51
CA TYR A 306 -12.71 -20.66 -11.45
C TYR A 306 -12.24 -19.34 -10.85
N VAL A 307 -11.01 -18.94 -11.15
CA VAL A 307 -10.42 -17.70 -10.63
C VAL A 307 -9.83 -16.86 -11.76
N ASN A 308 -10.14 -15.56 -11.77
CA ASN A 308 -9.45 -14.54 -12.56
C ASN A 308 -8.62 -13.66 -11.60
N PRO A 309 -7.28 -13.85 -11.54
CA PRO A 309 -6.42 -13.16 -10.58
C PRO A 309 -5.92 -11.77 -11.02
N TYR A 310 -6.30 -11.29 -12.21
CA TYR A 310 -5.63 -10.14 -12.84
C TYR A 310 -6.29 -8.80 -12.56
N ASN A 311 -7.58 -8.67 -12.85
CA ASN A 311 -8.31 -7.40 -12.80
C ASN A 311 -9.73 -7.54 -12.22
N GLY A 312 -10.08 -8.73 -11.74
CA GLY A 312 -11.42 -9.05 -11.25
C GLY A 312 -12.54 -8.93 -12.27
N SER A 313 -12.23 -8.91 -13.57
CA SER A 313 -13.29 -8.93 -14.59
C SER A 313 -14.02 -10.26 -14.56
N CYS A 314 -15.33 -10.20 -14.33
CA CYS A 314 -16.21 -11.36 -14.40
C CYS A 314 -16.75 -11.62 -15.82
N THR A 315 -16.49 -10.75 -16.80
CA THR A 315 -17.03 -10.88 -18.17
C THR A 315 -16.00 -11.38 -19.19
N ASP A 316 -14.73 -11.46 -18.81
CA ASP A 316 -13.65 -11.96 -19.66
C ASP A 316 -13.36 -13.44 -19.36
N ALA A 317 -14.17 -14.34 -19.92
CA ALA A 317 -14.09 -15.79 -19.68
C ALA A 317 -12.69 -16.37 -19.93
N ALA A 318 -11.92 -15.80 -20.87
CA ALA A 318 -10.58 -16.27 -21.20
C ALA A 318 -9.56 -16.06 -20.07
N LYS A 319 -9.86 -15.21 -19.08
CA LYS A 319 -9.01 -14.95 -17.93
C LYS A 319 -9.27 -15.86 -16.74
N PHE A 320 -10.39 -16.60 -16.74
CA PHE A 320 -10.71 -17.55 -15.70
C PHE A 320 -9.93 -18.85 -15.87
N ARG A 321 -9.42 -19.38 -14.76
CA ARG A 321 -8.75 -20.69 -14.69
C ARG A 321 -9.47 -21.56 -13.68
N ARG A 322 -9.77 -22.82 -14.05
CA ARG A 322 -10.36 -23.79 -13.12
C ARG A 322 -9.32 -24.19 -12.08
N VAL A 323 -9.70 -24.12 -10.81
CA VAL A 323 -8.81 -24.33 -9.65
C VAL A 323 -9.32 -25.40 -8.69
N TYR A 324 -10.57 -25.86 -8.89
CA TYR A 324 -11.19 -26.92 -8.12
C TYR A 324 -12.30 -27.58 -8.93
N THR A 325 -12.52 -28.86 -8.70
CA THR A 325 -13.74 -29.57 -9.09
C THR A 325 -14.10 -30.64 -8.06
N GLY A 326 -15.39 -30.75 -7.74
CA GLY A 326 -15.88 -31.75 -6.78
C GLY A 326 -17.38 -31.94 -6.85
N THR A 327 -17.89 -32.94 -6.14
CA THR A 327 -19.32 -33.20 -5.95
C THR A 327 -19.61 -33.25 -4.46
N PHE A 328 -20.68 -32.58 -4.05
CA PHE A 328 -21.12 -32.51 -2.66
C PHE A 328 -22.38 -33.35 -2.51
N GLU A 329 -22.30 -34.41 -1.71
CA GLU A 329 -23.42 -35.35 -1.53
C GLU A 329 -24.55 -34.71 -0.72
N GLU A 330 -24.23 -33.88 0.29
CA GLU A 330 -25.23 -33.21 1.13
C GLU A 330 -25.26 -31.68 0.94
N GLY A 331 -26.42 -31.09 1.21
CA GLY A 331 -26.59 -29.64 1.28
C GLY A 331 -25.92 -29.03 2.52
N GLY A 332 -25.68 -27.72 2.47
CA GLY A 332 -25.07 -26.97 3.58
C GLY A 332 -24.02 -25.97 3.12
N TYR A 333 -23.20 -25.50 4.06
CA TYR A 333 -22.08 -24.59 3.78
C TYR A 333 -20.76 -25.32 3.79
N TYR A 334 -19.90 -25.01 2.82
CA TYR A 334 -18.58 -25.62 2.69
C TYR A 334 -17.49 -24.57 2.51
N ARG A 335 -16.43 -24.69 3.28
CA ARG A 335 -15.13 -24.06 3.00
C ARG A 335 -14.34 -25.00 2.09
N ILE A 336 -14.32 -24.68 0.80
CA ILE A 336 -13.71 -25.49 -0.24
C ILE A 336 -12.24 -25.07 -0.40
N PRO A 337 -11.25 -25.90 0.01
CA PRO A 337 -9.84 -25.64 -0.30
C PRO A 337 -9.59 -25.81 -1.81
N LEU A 338 -8.72 -24.99 -2.38
CA LEU A 338 -8.38 -25.09 -3.81
C LEU A 338 -7.32 -26.16 -4.05
N ASP A 339 -7.43 -26.91 -5.16
CA ASP A 339 -6.40 -27.88 -5.59
C ASP A 339 -5.07 -27.19 -5.91
N THR A 340 -5.15 -25.93 -6.34
CA THR A 340 -4.01 -25.06 -6.62
C THR A 340 -4.30 -23.68 -6.05
N GLN A 341 -3.51 -23.27 -5.06
CA GLN A 341 -3.57 -21.93 -4.51
C GLN A 341 -3.27 -20.90 -5.60
N VAL A 342 -4.09 -19.86 -5.69
CA VAL A 342 -3.97 -18.86 -6.76
C VAL A 342 -3.47 -17.55 -6.20
N PRO A 343 -2.27 -17.09 -6.60
CA PRO A 343 -1.86 -15.75 -6.27
C PRO A 343 -2.60 -14.71 -7.13
N PHE A 344 -2.93 -13.58 -6.54
CA PHE A 344 -3.43 -12.40 -7.25
C PHE A 344 -2.56 -11.18 -6.90
N TYR A 345 -2.31 -10.33 -7.90
CA TYR A 345 -1.29 -9.27 -7.85
C TYR A 345 -1.82 -7.85 -8.11
N GLY A 346 -3.12 -7.66 -8.02
CA GLY A 346 -3.78 -6.40 -8.34
C GLY A 346 -4.80 -6.00 -7.28
N SER A 347 -5.43 -4.84 -7.48
CA SER A 347 -6.45 -4.30 -6.59
C SER A 347 -7.78 -5.06 -6.64
N ARG A 348 -7.93 -6.03 -7.56
CA ARG A 348 -9.18 -6.77 -7.75
C ARG A 348 -8.95 -8.16 -8.37
N PHE A 349 -9.65 -9.17 -7.85
CA PHE A 349 -9.70 -10.52 -8.44
C PHE A 349 -11.15 -11.02 -8.45
N ALA A 350 -11.46 -12.03 -9.26
CA ALA A 350 -12.79 -12.61 -9.34
C ALA A 350 -12.77 -14.12 -9.12
N VAL A 351 -13.81 -14.60 -8.44
CA VAL A 351 -14.07 -16.02 -8.22
C VAL A 351 -15.42 -16.32 -8.87
N ALA A 352 -15.45 -17.34 -9.71
CA ALA A 352 -16.67 -17.87 -10.30
C ALA A 352 -16.87 -19.31 -9.85
N VAL A 353 -18.11 -19.66 -9.52
CA VAL A 353 -18.52 -21.01 -9.15
C VAL A 353 -19.52 -21.47 -10.19
N LYS A 354 -19.18 -22.56 -10.88
CA LYS A 354 -20.06 -23.25 -11.80
C LYS A 354 -20.67 -24.45 -11.11
N ILE A 355 -21.99 -24.47 -11.05
CA ILE A 355 -22.79 -25.55 -10.46
C ILE A 355 -23.56 -26.26 -11.57
N TYR A 356 -23.70 -27.58 -11.43
CA TYR A 356 -24.44 -28.43 -12.36
C TYR A 356 -25.70 -28.93 -11.69
N ALA A 357 -26.80 -28.99 -12.45
CA ALA A 357 -28.04 -29.60 -12.01
C ALA A 357 -27.79 -31.04 -11.54
N THR A 358 -28.36 -31.40 -10.39
CA THR A 358 -28.27 -32.76 -9.85
C THR A 358 -29.07 -33.72 -10.73
N ALA A 359 -28.46 -34.84 -11.11
CA ALA A 359 -29.13 -35.85 -11.93
C ALA A 359 -30.40 -36.37 -11.24
N GLY A 360 -31.55 -36.28 -11.93
CA GLY A 360 -32.83 -36.79 -11.44
C GLY A 360 -33.68 -35.76 -10.67
N LEU A 361 -33.15 -34.56 -10.38
CA LEU A 361 -33.95 -33.42 -9.95
C LEU A 361 -34.33 -32.57 -11.18
N PRO A 362 -35.57 -32.06 -11.29
CA PRO A 362 -35.96 -31.21 -12.42
C PRO A 362 -35.08 -29.96 -12.42
N ASN A 363 -34.49 -29.61 -13.58
CA ASN A 363 -33.58 -28.51 -13.97
C ASN A 363 -33.51 -27.23 -13.09
N GLN A 364 -33.43 -27.35 -11.77
CA GLN A 364 -33.48 -26.26 -10.81
C GLN A 364 -32.16 -26.25 -10.09
N THR A 365 -31.29 -25.38 -10.56
CA THR A 365 -30.02 -25.09 -9.90
C THR A 365 -30.19 -23.77 -9.15
N TYR A 366 -29.80 -23.72 -7.86
CA TYR A 366 -30.01 -22.56 -7.01
C TYR A 366 -28.69 -21.90 -6.65
N VAL A 367 -28.61 -20.59 -6.89
CA VAL A 367 -27.52 -19.73 -6.43
C VAL A 367 -27.89 -19.18 -5.06
N PRO A 368 -27.03 -19.33 -4.04
CA PRO A 368 -27.32 -18.85 -2.69
C PRO A 368 -27.13 -17.34 -2.58
N LEU A 369 -28.13 -16.66 -2.01
CA LEU A 369 -28.16 -15.21 -1.86
C LEU A 369 -28.38 -14.80 -0.41
N GLN A 370 -27.76 -13.68 -0.05
CA GLN A 370 -28.19 -12.84 1.05
C GLN A 370 -29.05 -11.71 0.47
N LEU A 371 -30.26 -11.55 0.98
CA LEU A 371 -31.22 -10.52 0.62
C LEU A 371 -31.53 -9.66 1.85
N GLN A 372 -31.83 -8.38 1.64
CA GLN A 372 -32.36 -7.54 2.70
C GLN A 372 -33.77 -8.01 3.08
N SER A 373 -33.98 -8.29 4.37
CA SER A 373 -35.26 -8.69 4.96
C SER A 373 -35.52 -7.95 6.28
N GLY A 374 -36.68 -8.20 6.90
CA GLY A 374 -37.01 -7.65 8.22
C GLY A 374 -36.10 -8.14 9.35
N LEU A 375 -35.32 -9.21 9.14
CA LEU A 375 -34.39 -9.78 10.12
C LEU A 375 -32.93 -9.42 9.87
N THR A 376 -32.55 -8.98 8.67
CA THR A 376 -31.18 -8.53 8.39
C THR A 376 -31.03 -7.05 8.70
N GLY A 377 -29.86 -6.61 9.15
CA GLY A 377 -29.53 -5.19 9.24
C GLY A 377 -29.42 -4.52 7.85
N GLN A 378 -28.71 -3.39 7.77
CA GLN A 378 -28.54 -2.71 6.50
C GLN A 378 -27.60 -3.51 5.57
N CYS A 379 -28.19 -4.22 4.61
CA CYS A 379 -27.46 -4.74 3.46
C CYS A 379 -27.05 -3.58 2.53
N GLU A 380 -25.94 -3.77 1.82
CA GLU A 380 -25.44 -2.86 0.80
C GLU A 380 -25.46 -3.54 -0.57
N PHE A 381 -25.77 -2.76 -1.61
CA PHE A 381 -25.67 -3.23 -2.98
C PHE A 381 -24.31 -2.81 -3.55
N TYR A 382 -23.57 -3.77 -4.10
CA TYR A 382 -22.22 -3.55 -4.63
C TYR A 382 -22.26 -3.57 -6.17
N ALA A 383 -22.12 -2.39 -6.76
CA ALA A 383 -22.09 -2.27 -8.22
C ALA A 383 -20.88 -3.00 -8.82
N ASP A 384 -21.03 -3.50 -10.05
CA ASP A 384 -19.95 -4.20 -10.78
C ASP A 384 -19.29 -5.35 -9.99
N THR A 385 -20.01 -5.98 -9.07
CA THR A 385 -19.43 -6.97 -8.13
C THR A 385 -19.94 -8.38 -8.41
N PHE A 386 -21.22 -8.54 -8.68
CA PHE A 386 -21.85 -9.86 -8.81
C PHE A 386 -22.36 -10.13 -10.22
N TYR A 387 -22.09 -11.34 -10.71
CA TYR A 387 -22.39 -11.76 -12.08
C TYR A 387 -22.99 -13.15 -12.08
N LEU A 388 -23.87 -13.41 -13.05
CA LEU A 388 -24.53 -14.70 -13.26
C LEU A 388 -24.57 -15.03 -14.75
N GLY A 389 -24.55 -16.32 -15.07
CA GLY A 389 -24.69 -16.84 -16.43
C GLY A 389 -25.00 -18.34 -16.42
N THR A 390 -25.12 -18.93 -17.59
CA THR A 390 -25.21 -20.40 -17.72
C THR A 390 -23.85 -21.04 -17.97
N ASP A 391 -22.87 -20.24 -18.40
CA ASP A 391 -21.46 -20.56 -18.60
C ASP A 391 -20.56 -19.37 -18.18
N LEU A 392 -19.24 -19.51 -18.26
CA LEU A 392 -18.33 -18.39 -18.02
C LEU A 392 -18.42 -17.34 -19.14
N SER A 393 -18.74 -17.76 -20.37
CA SER A 393 -18.76 -16.89 -21.55
C SER A 393 -19.97 -15.98 -21.67
N ASP A 394 -21.05 -16.25 -20.94
CA ASP A 394 -22.32 -15.51 -21.02
C ASP A 394 -22.68 -14.80 -19.69
N MET A 395 -21.72 -14.65 -18.78
CA MET A 395 -21.97 -13.98 -17.51
C MET A 395 -22.33 -12.50 -17.71
N GLU A 396 -23.46 -12.09 -17.13
CA GLU A 396 -23.92 -10.71 -17.07
C GLU A 396 -23.97 -10.23 -15.61
N SER A 397 -23.87 -8.91 -15.42
CA SER A 397 -24.00 -8.33 -14.08
C SER A 397 -25.40 -8.61 -13.53
N MET A 398 -25.50 -8.98 -12.25
CA MET A 398 -26.79 -9.18 -11.56
C MET A 398 -27.70 -7.96 -11.66
N GLU A 399 -27.13 -6.75 -11.81
CA GLU A 399 -27.87 -5.51 -12.04
C GLU A 399 -28.71 -5.51 -13.31
N THR A 400 -28.23 -6.24 -14.33
CA THR A 400 -28.84 -6.30 -15.65
C THR A 400 -29.88 -7.41 -15.72
N ILE A 401 -29.62 -8.52 -15.03
CA ILE A 401 -30.45 -9.74 -15.07
C ILE A 401 -31.76 -9.56 -14.31
N ASP A 402 -31.72 -8.93 -13.14
CA ASP A 402 -32.91 -8.73 -12.32
C ASP A 402 -32.88 -7.38 -11.59
N ALA A 403 -33.69 -6.45 -12.09
CA ALA A 403 -33.83 -5.12 -11.51
C ALA A 403 -34.38 -5.16 -10.08
N GLU A 404 -35.09 -6.21 -9.67
CA GLU A 404 -35.58 -6.38 -8.30
C GLU A 404 -34.45 -6.78 -7.33
N LEU A 405 -33.41 -7.51 -7.77
CA LEU A 405 -32.26 -7.83 -6.91
C LEU A 405 -31.53 -6.57 -6.41
N LYS A 406 -31.54 -5.51 -7.23
CA LYS A 406 -31.06 -4.18 -6.82
C LYS A 406 -31.93 -3.58 -5.71
N SER A 407 -33.24 -3.82 -5.75
CA SER A 407 -34.19 -3.37 -4.73
C SER A 407 -34.07 -4.14 -3.41
N TYR A 408 -33.73 -5.42 -3.47
CA TYR A 408 -33.50 -6.28 -2.30
C TYR A 408 -32.06 -6.21 -1.77
N LYS A 409 -31.19 -5.42 -2.42
CA LYS A 409 -29.76 -5.29 -2.10
C LYS A 409 -29.07 -6.65 -1.92
N GLY A 410 -29.28 -7.51 -2.91
CA GLY A 410 -28.80 -8.89 -2.88
C GLY A 410 -27.28 -8.99 -2.98
N ALA A 411 -26.68 -9.92 -2.24
CA ALA A 411 -25.28 -10.32 -2.36
C ALA A 411 -25.17 -11.84 -2.58
N LEU A 412 -24.22 -12.27 -3.41
CA LEU A 412 -23.89 -13.68 -3.56
C LEU A 412 -23.29 -14.21 -2.25
N CYS A 413 -23.76 -15.38 -1.80
CA CYS A 413 -23.12 -16.10 -0.69
C CYS A 413 -21.88 -16.84 -1.19
N LEU A 414 -20.87 -16.05 -1.57
CA LEU A 414 -19.58 -16.50 -2.04
C LEU A 414 -18.49 -15.73 -1.30
N LYS A 415 -17.62 -16.48 -0.63
CA LYS A 415 -16.48 -15.95 0.14
C LYS A 415 -15.18 -16.40 -0.51
N ALA A 416 -14.16 -15.56 -0.43
CA ALA A 416 -12.80 -15.90 -0.80
C ALA A 416 -11.90 -15.89 0.45
N PHE A 417 -11.30 -17.05 0.76
CA PHE A 417 -10.36 -17.21 1.86
C PHE A 417 -8.95 -16.96 1.35
N THR A 418 -8.32 -15.92 1.87
CA THR A 418 -7.03 -15.44 1.42
C THR A 418 -5.98 -15.61 2.52
N ARG A 419 -4.78 -16.03 2.12
CA ARG A 419 -3.61 -16.05 2.98
C ARG A 419 -2.58 -15.08 2.42
N SER A 420 -2.26 -14.08 3.22
CA SER A 420 -1.01 -13.36 3.07
C SER A 420 0.05 -14.11 3.87
N ASP A 421 0.76 -15.02 3.20
CA ASP A 421 1.87 -15.80 3.78
C ASP A 421 3.15 -14.97 3.92
N LEU A 422 3.09 -13.74 3.42
CA LEU A 422 4.20 -12.82 3.35
C LEU A 422 4.20 -11.95 4.60
N SER A 423 5.05 -12.36 5.55
CA SER A 423 5.37 -11.54 6.71
C SER A 423 6.57 -10.66 6.37
N VAL A 424 6.40 -9.37 6.58
CA VAL A 424 7.49 -8.40 6.51
C VAL A 424 7.70 -7.91 7.93
N SER A 425 8.90 -8.09 8.44
CA SER A 425 9.30 -7.64 9.77
C SER A 425 10.58 -6.83 9.66
N ALA A 426 10.77 -5.90 10.58
CA ALA A 426 11.94 -5.05 10.64
C ALA A 426 12.53 -5.15 12.05
N GLU A 427 13.84 -5.36 12.19
CA GLU A 427 14.49 -5.52 13.50
C GLU A 427 14.32 -4.28 14.40
N ASN A 428 14.39 -3.08 13.82
CA ASN A 428 14.30 -1.79 14.51
C ASN A 428 13.19 -0.89 13.95
N GLY A 429 12.02 -1.46 13.66
CA GLY A 429 10.87 -0.70 13.18
C GLY A 429 9.58 -1.50 13.24
N THR A 430 8.45 -0.81 13.22
CA THR A 430 7.14 -1.43 13.07
C THR A 430 6.77 -1.49 11.60
N VAL A 431 6.44 -2.68 11.12
CA VAL A 431 5.93 -2.84 9.76
C VAL A 431 4.41 -2.76 9.77
N ARG A 432 3.85 -1.93 8.89
CA ARG A 432 2.43 -1.79 8.63
C ARG A 432 2.16 -2.10 7.17
N LYS A 433 0.91 -2.35 6.82
CA LYS A 433 0.50 -2.62 5.44
C LYS A 433 -0.59 -1.61 5.07
N GLU A 434 -0.34 -0.83 4.03
CA GLU A 434 -1.17 0.29 3.61
C GLU A 434 -1.23 0.30 2.07
N ASP A 435 -2.43 0.30 1.49
CA ASP A 435 -2.67 0.37 0.03
C ASP A 435 -1.88 -0.66 -0.81
N GLY A 436 -1.68 -1.88 -0.30
CA GLY A 436 -0.94 -2.93 -1.02
C GLY A 436 0.57 -2.87 -0.92
N ALA A 437 1.10 -1.86 -0.24
CA ALA A 437 2.50 -1.67 0.06
C ALA A 437 2.79 -1.99 1.54
N TYR A 438 3.98 -2.49 1.82
CA TYR A 438 4.44 -2.60 3.21
C TYR A 438 5.11 -1.29 3.59
N ARG A 439 4.72 -0.69 4.71
CA ARG A 439 5.34 0.52 5.24
C ARG A 439 6.15 0.17 6.47
N VAL A 440 7.46 0.39 6.43
CA VAL A 440 8.35 0.13 7.56
C VAL A 440 8.56 1.44 8.29
N VAL A 441 7.96 1.57 9.48
CA VAL A 441 8.18 2.74 10.34
C VAL A 441 9.36 2.44 11.25
N LEU A 442 10.51 3.06 10.99
CA LEU A 442 11.71 2.92 11.81
C LEU A 442 11.50 3.55 13.19
N ALA A 443 12.12 2.95 14.20
CA ALA A 443 12.14 3.52 15.54
C ALA A 443 12.79 4.92 15.52
N GLN A 444 12.43 5.74 16.50
CA GLN A 444 12.70 7.19 16.53
C GLN A 444 14.19 7.58 16.46
N ASP A 445 15.15 6.64 16.50
CA ASP A 445 16.60 6.87 16.46
C ASP A 445 17.36 5.97 15.45
N THR A 446 16.68 5.32 14.51
CA THR A 446 17.32 4.38 13.57
C THR A 446 17.18 4.81 12.11
N ALA A 447 18.31 5.01 11.41
CA ALA A 447 18.37 5.40 9.99
C ALA A 447 18.26 4.20 9.02
N SER A 448 18.37 2.98 9.54
CA SER A 448 18.16 1.75 8.78
C SER A 448 17.68 0.64 9.69
N SER A 449 16.96 -0.32 9.14
CA SER A 449 16.56 -1.54 9.85
C SER A 449 16.78 -2.76 8.95
N ALA A 450 17.20 -3.88 9.54
CA ALA A 450 17.20 -5.14 8.80
C ALA A 450 15.76 -5.57 8.56
N LEU A 451 15.41 -5.77 7.30
CA LEU A 451 14.13 -6.25 6.84
C LEU A 451 14.21 -7.75 6.65
N HIS A 452 13.31 -8.47 7.31
CA HIS A 452 13.09 -9.88 7.04
C HIS A 452 11.74 -10.06 6.35
N ILE A 453 11.82 -10.53 5.12
CA ILE A 453 10.66 -10.99 4.38
C ILE A 453 10.63 -12.50 4.52
N ARG A 454 9.62 -13.02 5.21
CA ARG A 454 9.47 -14.46 5.43
C ARG A 454 8.16 -14.96 4.85
N ARG A 455 8.25 -16.12 4.20
CA ARG A 455 7.11 -16.92 3.77
C ARG A 455 7.16 -18.25 4.50
N ASN A 456 6.10 -18.58 5.24
CA ASN A 456 6.06 -19.79 6.07
C ASN A 456 7.29 -19.93 7.00
N GLY A 457 7.74 -18.82 7.57
CA GLY A 457 8.93 -18.76 8.44
C GLY A 457 10.29 -18.85 7.72
N GLN A 458 10.33 -19.12 6.41
CA GLN A 458 11.56 -19.12 5.62
C GLN A 458 11.89 -17.75 5.04
N GLU A 459 13.15 -17.35 5.12
CA GLU A 459 13.63 -16.04 4.67
C GLU A 459 13.77 -16.00 3.14
N LEU A 460 13.11 -15.02 2.51
CA LEU A 460 13.11 -14.83 1.06
C LEU A 460 14.11 -13.75 0.65
N PRO A 461 14.82 -13.93 -0.48
CA PRO A 461 15.64 -12.86 -1.05
C PRO A 461 14.77 -11.73 -1.62
N PHE A 462 15.22 -10.48 -1.50
CA PHE A 462 14.63 -9.31 -2.15
C PHE A 462 15.66 -8.58 -3.02
N TYR A 463 15.17 -7.74 -3.94
CA TYR A 463 15.98 -7.01 -4.91
C TYR A 463 15.88 -5.50 -4.63
N ILE A 464 16.79 -4.72 -5.21
CA ILE A 464 16.73 -3.26 -5.14
C ILE A 464 16.64 -2.74 -6.58
N ASN A 465 15.60 -1.95 -6.87
CA ASN A 465 15.29 -1.29 -8.15
C ASN A 465 14.76 -2.17 -9.31
N ASP A 466 14.17 -1.50 -10.31
CA ASP A 466 13.47 -2.04 -11.50
C ASP A 466 14.33 -2.92 -12.44
N LEU A 467 15.62 -3.13 -12.16
CA LEU A 467 16.57 -3.79 -13.06
C LEU A 467 16.78 -5.29 -12.81
N CYS A 468 16.11 -5.91 -11.82
CA CYS A 468 16.29 -7.33 -11.50
C CYS A 468 17.77 -7.76 -11.34
N THR A 469 18.67 -6.84 -10.99
CA THR A 469 20.05 -7.16 -10.67
C THR A 469 20.10 -7.64 -9.23
N GLN A 470 20.57 -8.87 -9.04
CA GLN A 470 20.67 -9.53 -7.75
C GLN A 470 21.72 -8.82 -6.88
N VAL A 471 21.33 -7.77 -6.18
CA VAL A 471 22.12 -7.19 -5.10
C VAL A 471 21.53 -7.73 -3.80
N LYS A 472 22.17 -8.75 -3.22
CA LYS A 472 21.99 -9.06 -1.79
C LYS A 472 22.47 -7.83 -1.02
N ASN A 473 21.60 -6.86 -0.78
CA ASN A 473 21.84 -5.95 0.32
C ASN A 473 21.74 -6.79 1.60
N ASP A 474 22.57 -6.46 2.57
CA ASP A 474 22.74 -6.99 3.91
C ASP A 474 21.50 -6.84 4.82
N GLY A 475 20.29 -6.97 4.25
CA GLY A 475 19.01 -6.85 4.94
C GLY A 475 18.59 -5.41 5.22
N LYS A 476 19.46 -4.41 5.09
CA LYS A 476 19.18 -3.05 5.58
C LYS A 476 18.33 -2.23 4.60
N VAL A 477 17.15 -1.82 5.05
CA VAL A 477 16.32 -0.80 4.40
C VAL A 477 16.54 0.55 5.07
N GLN A 478 16.59 1.61 4.26
CA GLN A 478 16.83 3.00 4.68
C GLN A 478 15.58 3.85 4.48
N GLU A 479 15.42 4.85 5.35
CA GLU A 479 14.37 5.87 5.29
C GLU A 479 14.25 6.50 3.90
N GLY A 480 13.01 6.69 3.42
CA GLY A 480 12.72 7.26 2.10
C GLY A 480 12.96 6.33 0.90
N GLY A 481 13.48 5.12 1.13
CA GLY A 481 13.64 4.12 0.08
C GLY A 481 12.32 3.42 -0.27
N THR A 482 12.10 3.22 -1.57
CA THR A 482 11.07 2.31 -2.10
C THR A 482 11.75 1.03 -2.57
N TYR A 483 11.47 -0.09 -1.91
CA TYR A 483 12.10 -1.37 -2.22
C TYR A 483 11.10 -2.33 -2.89
N TYR A 484 11.58 -3.16 -3.81
CA TYR A 484 10.76 -4.15 -4.52
C TYR A 484 11.32 -5.56 -4.33
N PHE A 485 10.48 -6.54 -4.02
CA PHE A 485 10.94 -7.93 -3.92
C PHE A 485 10.22 -8.85 -4.92
N LYS A 486 10.87 -9.96 -5.27
CA LYS A 486 10.39 -10.98 -6.21
C LYS A 486 10.52 -12.35 -5.55
N ALA A 487 9.44 -13.14 -5.51
CA ALA A 487 9.49 -14.50 -4.99
C ALA A 487 10.20 -15.44 -5.98
N GLU A 488 11.05 -16.34 -5.48
CA GLU A 488 11.84 -17.29 -6.29
C GLU A 488 11.01 -18.44 -6.91
N ASP A 489 9.71 -18.52 -6.63
CA ASP A 489 8.80 -19.53 -7.20
C ASP A 489 8.39 -19.26 -8.67
N GLY A 490 8.99 -18.24 -9.31
CA GLY A 490 8.71 -17.86 -10.70
C GLY A 490 7.54 -16.90 -10.86
N THR A 491 6.91 -16.45 -9.77
CA THR A 491 5.88 -15.42 -9.82
C THR A 491 6.46 -14.00 -9.74
N HIS A 492 6.10 -13.17 -10.71
CA HIS A 492 6.49 -11.75 -10.73
C HIS A 492 5.47 -10.95 -9.92
N ALA A 493 5.68 -10.85 -8.62
CA ALA A 493 4.99 -9.86 -7.79
C ALA A 493 5.91 -8.66 -7.58
N ARG A 494 5.43 -7.42 -7.74
CA ARG A 494 6.11 -6.22 -7.24
C ARG A 494 5.33 -5.71 -6.04
N TYR A 495 5.98 -5.64 -4.89
CA TYR A 495 5.46 -4.95 -3.72
C TYR A 495 6.43 -3.83 -3.40
N SER A 496 5.92 -2.60 -3.20
CA SER A 496 6.73 -1.49 -2.72
C SER A 496 6.82 -1.53 -1.20
N ILE A 497 8.02 -1.28 -0.67
CA ILE A 497 8.23 -1.02 0.75
C ILE A 497 8.62 0.44 0.94
N THR A 498 7.80 1.22 1.64
CA THR A 498 8.12 2.62 1.96
C THR A 498 8.62 2.69 3.40
N VAL A 499 9.79 3.28 3.61
CA VAL A 499 10.40 3.39 4.95
C VAL A 499 10.26 4.81 5.49
N GLU A 500 9.69 4.97 6.69
CA GLU A 500 9.37 6.28 7.28
C GLU A 500 9.55 6.30 8.81
N ARG A 501 9.39 7.45 9.48
CA ARG A 501 9.62 7.64 10.93
C ARG A 501 8.34 8.10 11.67
N SER A 502 8.18 7.74 12.95
CA SER A 502 6.98 8.12 13.73
C SER A 502 7.01 9.59 14.17
N THR A 503 6.03 10.39 13.68
CA THR A 503 5.71 11.82 13.96
C THR A 503 6.89 12.76 14.21
N LEU A 504 7.01 13.71 13.29
CA LEU A 504 8.20 14.53 13.08
C LEU A 504 8.08 15.90 13.81
N SER A 505 9.14 16.34 14.48
CA SER A 505 9.30 17.67 15.09
C SER A 505 9.23 18.84 14.09
N ASN A 506 8.62 19.97 14.47
CA ASN A 506 8.56 21.21 13.67
C ASN A 506 9.67 22.24 13.99
N GLN A 507 10.66 21.86 14.82
CA GLN A 507 11.78 22.73 15.18
C GLN A 507 12.83 22.76 14.05
N CYS A 508 13.22 23.96 13.59
CA CYS A 508 14.17 24.15 12.47
C CYS A 508 15.23 25.23 12.76
N GLU A 509 15.76 25.29 13.97
CA GLU A 509 16.72 26.32 14.37
C GLU A 509 18.16 25.94 14.07
N LEU A 510 18.93 26.86 13.48
CA LEU A 510 20.40 26.82 13.48
C LEU A 510 20.89 27.23 14.88
N LEU A 511 21.52 26.28 15.58
CA LEU A 511 22.03 26.47 16.94
C LEU A 511 23.45 27.08 16.94
N ALA A 512 24.29 26.70 15.98
CA ALA A 512 25.61 27.28 15.77
C ALA A 512 26.14 26.96 14.36
N PHE A 513 27.02 27.84 13.86
CA PHE A 513 27.85 27.60 12.67
C PHE A 513 29.32 27.60 13.15
N GLY A 514 29.96 26.44 13.20
CA GLY A 514 31.23 26.24 13.90
C GLY A 514 32.43 27.02 13.34
N ASN A 515 32.38 27.37 12.06
CA ASN A 515 33.45 28.08 11.34
C ASN A 515 32.98 29.34 10.62
N ALA A 516 31.83 29.89 11.00
CA ALA A 516 31.33 31.18 10.53
C ALA A 516 30.71 31.96 11.70
N LEU A 517 30.82 33.29 11.69
CA LEU A 517 30.27 34.15 12.74
C LEU A 517 29.15 35.01 12.18
N TRP A 518 28.04 35.15 12.91
CA TRP A 518 26.97 36.07 12.54
C TRP A 518 27.49 37.51 12.55
N ASN A 519 27.29 38.23 11.45
CA ASN A 519 27.58 39.64 11.32
C ASN A 519 26.25 40.40 11.17
N GLU A 520 25.91 41.22 12.16
CA GLU A 520 24.66 41.98 12.22
C GLU A 520 24.53 43.01 11.09
N GLU A 521 25.63 43.66 10.68
CA GLU A 521 25.60 44.67 9.61
C GLU A 521 25.37 44.03 8.23
N ALA A 522 25.94 42.85 8.01
CA ALA A 522 25.75 42.09 6.77
C ALA A 522 24.45 41.26 6.76
N GLY A 523 23.83 41.04 7.93
CA GLY A 523 22.67 40.16 8.08
C GLY A 523 22.96 38.71 7.67
N ALA A 524 24.20 38.25 7.84
CA ALA A 524 24.67 36.94 7.39
C ALA A 524 25.77 36.35 8.27
N TYR A 525 25.91 35.03 8.23
CA TYR A 525 27.11 34.36 8.75
C TYR A 525 28.29 34.62 7.81
N ILE A 526 29.45 34.93 8.37
CA ILE A 526 30.68 35.23 7.61
C ILE A 526 31.77 34.21 7.97
N ALA A 527 32.34 33.58 6.94
CA ALA A 527 33.53 32.74 7.02
C ALA A 527 34.67 33.35 6.19
N ASN A 528 35.91 33.21 6.66
CA ASN A 528 37.10 33.65 5.93
C ASN A 528 38.04 32.47 5.73
N ILE A 529 38.45 32.22 4.48
CA ILE A 529 39.36 31.11 4.10
C ILE A 529 40.61 31.63 3.40
N ALA A 530 41.70 30.85 3.45
CA ALA A 530 42.92 31.15 2.71
C ALA A 530 42.77 30.84 1.21
N ALA A 531 43.64 31.42 0.38
CA ALA A 531 43.57 31.41 -1.08
C ALA A 531 43.40 30.01 -1.71
N ASP A 532 44.03 28.98 -1.15
CA ASP A 532 44.00 27.61 -1.67
C ASP A 532 43.24 26.63 -0.76
N SER A 533 42.45 27.15 0.18
CA SER A 533 41.69 26.32 1.13
C SER A 533 40.29 26.02 0.63
N ALA A 534 39.88 24.76 0.75
CA ALA A 534 38.48 24.39 0.70
C ALA A 534 37.74 24.92 1.94
N PHE A 535 36.44 25.16 1.81
CA PHE A 535 35.58 25.42 2.95
C PHE A 535 34.77 24.18 3.29
N ILE A 536 34.91 23.67 4.51
CA ILE A 536 34.12 22.55 5.01
C ILE A 536 33.12 23.12 6.01
N PRO A 537 31.84 23.28 5.68
CA PRO A 537 30.88 23.87 6.60
C PRO A 537 30.66 22.95 7.79
N GLU A 538 30.56 23.54 8.98
CA GLU A 538 30.21 22.87 10.24
C GLU A 538 29.05 23.61 10.88
N ALA A 539 27.91 22.94 11.11
CA ALA A 539 26.77 23.55 11.78
C ALA A 539 26.06 22.55 12.68
N SER A 540 25.47 23.06 13.76
CA SER A 540 24.58 22.32 14.66
C SER A 540 23.17 22.89 14.56
N VAL A 541 22.17 22.02 14.41
CA VAL A 541 20.75 22.39 14.26
C VAL A 541 19.88 21.75 15.33
N SER A 542 18.64 22.18 15.47
CA SER A 542 17.65 21.58 16.36
C SER A 542 17.49 20.08 16.11
N ALA A 543 17.26 19.30 17.17
CA ALA A 543 17.14 17.84 17.09
C ALA A 543 16.02 17.42 16.10
N GLY A 544 16.35 16.49 15.20
CA GLY A 544 15.45 16.01 14.14
C GLY A 544 15.44 16.87 12.87
N ALA A 545 15.93 18.11 12.90
CA ALA A 545 16.03 18.94 11.71
C ALA A 545 17.15 18.47 10.78
N SER A 546 16.89 18.51 9.48
CA SER A 546 17.89 18.39 8.43
C SER A 546 18.34 19.78 7.98
N PHE A 547 19.47 19.87 7.28
CA PHE A 547 19.89 21.12 6.67
C PHE A 547 20.54 20.86 5.31
N ALA A 548 20.59 21.89 4.47
CA ALA A 548 21.30 21.86 3.20
C ALA A 548 21.87 23.25 2.89
N LEU A 549 23.03 23.28 2.21
CA LEU A 549 23.60 24.52 1.67
C LEU A 549 23.21 24.66 0.20
N TYR A 550 22.65 25.79 -0.16
CA TYR A 550 22.28 26.12 -1.52
C TYR A 550 23.22 27.23 -2.00
N ALA A 551 23.99 26.95 -3.06
CA ALA A 551 24.63 27.98 -3.87
C ALA A 551 23.60 28.48 -4.88
N LEU A 552 23.45 29.79 -4.97
CA LEU A 552 22.59 30.41 -5.97
C LEU A 552 23.33 30.41 -7.33
N PRO A 553 22.76 29.91 -8.44
CA PRO A 553 21.38 29.42 -8.57
C PRO A 553 21.14 27.95 -8.20
N GLU A 554 22.04 27.00 -8.44
CA GLU A 554 21.64 25.57 -8.47
C GLU A 554 22.71 24.55 -8.06
N ALA A 555 23.57 24.84 -7.08
CA ALA A 555 24.43 23.78 -6.49
C ALA A 555 24.07 23.51 -5.02
N VAL A 556 23.78 22.25 -4.70
CA VAL A 556 23.52 21.79 -3.33
C VAL A 556 24.81 21.27 -2.71
N GLY A 557 25.30 21.94 -1.67
CA GLY A 557 26.40 21.47 -0.82
C GLY A 557 25.89 20.76 0.44
N ARG A 558 26.69 19.83 0.97
CA ARG A 558 26.43 19.14 2.26
C ARG A 558 27.48 19.56 3.30
N ILE A 559 27.07 19.62 4.57
CA ILE A 559 28.00 19.81 5.70
C ILE A 559 28.98 18.63 5.77
N GLY A 560 30.23 18.93 6.13
CA GLY A 560 31.32 17.96 6.11
C GLY A 560 31.88 17.66 4.72
N GLN A 561 31.26 18.16 3.65
CA GLN A 561 31.87 18.13 2.31
C GLN A 561 32.63 19.43 2.04
N SER A 562 33.77 19.29 1.39
CA SER A 562 34.55 20.40 0.87
C SER A 562 33.74 21.12 -0.21
N ILE A 563 33.36 22.37 0.06
CA ILE A 563 32.89 23.30 -0.95
C ILE A 563 34.13 24.00 -1.50
N THR A 564 34.21 24.10 -2.83
CA THR A 564 35.15 24.99 -3.53
C THR A 564 34.51 26.37 -3.61
N PRO A 565 34.86 27.34 -2.76
CA PRO A 565 34.23 28.65 -2.82
C PRO A 565 34.65 29.37 -4.11
N ASN A 566 33.83 30.25 -4.64
CA ASN A 566 34.22 31.22 -5.65
C ASN A 566 35.49 31.97 -5.21
N LEU A 567 36.19 32.52 -6.19
CA LEU A 567 37.53 33.08 -5.97
C LEU A 567 37.57 34.29 -5.05
N TYR A 568 36.46 35.00 -4.87
CA TYR A 568 36.41 36.20 -4.04
C TYR A 568 35.50 36.01 -2.84
N SER A 569 34.20 35.89 -3.11
CA SER A 569 33.23 35.53 -2.10
C SER A 569 32.21 34.54 -2.66
N THR A 570 31.73 33.66 -1.80
CA THR A 570 30.66 32.71 -2.12
C THR A 570 29.50 32.97 -1.19
N ARG A 571 28.34 33.29 -1.76
CA ARG A 571 27.09 33.41 -1.02
C ARG A 571 26.34 32.08 -1.09
N LEU A 572 26.02 31.55 0.07
CA LEU A 572 25.25 30.32 0.25
C LEU A 572 24.05 30.62 1.14
N GLN A 573 22.99 29.84 0.97
CA GLN A 573 21.88 29.79 1.91
C GLN A 573 21.95 28.45 2.64
N LEU A 574 22.06 28.47 3.96
CA LEU A 574 21.86 27.28 4.77
C LEU A 574 20.37 27.18 5.10
N ARG A 575 19.66 26.25 4.46
CA ARG A 575 18.29 25.89 4.89
C ARG A 575 18.40 24.91 6.04
N VAL A 576 17.69 25.16 7.13
CA VAL A 576 17.39 24.18 8.16
C VAL A 576 15.93 23.79 7.99
N THR A 577 15.65 22.54 7.66
CA THR A 577 14.31 21.98 7.51
C THR A 577 14.01 21.14 8.74
N ALA A 578 12.90 21.43 9.42
CA ALA A 578 12.44 20.65 10.55
C ALA A 578 12.22 19.19 10.14
N GLU A 579 12.13 18.32 11.13
CA GLU A 579 11.91 16.90 10.92
C GLU A 579 10.64 16.66 10.09
N ASP A 580 9.62 17.54 10.20
CA ASP A 580 8.34 17.47 9.46
C ASP A 580 8.46 17.63 7.93
N GLY A 581 9.62 18.08 7.42
CA GLY A 581 9.87 18.27 6.00
C GLY A 581 9.15 19.47 5.35
N PHE A 582 8.29 20.18 6.09
CA PHE A 582 7.51 21.32 5.60
C PHE A 582 8.02 22.65 6.18
N THR A 583 8.43 22.64 7.44
CA THR A 583 8.87 23.84 8.15
C THR A 583 10.35 24.04 7.89
N ALA A 584 10.73 25.11 7.19
CA ALA A 584 12.13 25.41 6.91
C ALA A 584 12.48 26.88 7.20
N ARG A 585 13.74 27.12 7.55
CA ARG A 585 14.30 28.46 7.75
C ARG A 585 15.65 28.57 7.05
N ASP A 586 15.85 29.66 6.32
CA ASP A 586 17.09 29.94 5.60
C ASP A 586 17.99 30.89 6.38
N TYR A 587 19.28 30.58 6.41
CA TYR A 587 20.33 31.34 7.06
C TYR A 587 21.40 31.72 6.03
N PRO A 588 21.57 33.00 5.70
CA PRO A 588 22.57 33.42 4.72
C PRO A 588 24.00 33.23 5.26
N LEU A 589 24.89 32.73 4.40
CA LEU A 589 26.30 32.52 4.65
C LEU A 589 27.13 33.14 3.53
N VAL A 590 28.16 33.90 3.89
CA VAL A 590 29.14 34.47 2.97
C VAL A 590 30.53 33.98 3.32
N ILE A 591 31.20 33.34 2.37
CA ILE A 591 32.57 32.84 2.50
C ILE A 591 33.49 33.77 1.72
N TYR A 592 34.42 34.46 2.38
CA TYR A 592 35.44 35.28 1.73
C TYR A 592 36.75 34.53 1.58
N ARG A 593 37.37 34.63 0.41
CA ARG A 593 38.69 34.07 0.10
C ARG A 593 39.76 35.15 0.12
N ALA A 594 40.79 34.93 0.91
CA ALA A 594 41.97 35.79 0.92
C ALA A 594 42.72 35.69 -0.43
N PRO A 595 43.32 36.80 -0.93
CA PRO A 595 44.12 36.78 -2.14
C PRO A 595 45.36 35.89 -1.98
N GLY A 596 45.77 35.23 -3.08
CA GLY A 596 47.01 34.45 -3.14
C GLY A 596 48.25 35.33 -3.28
N THR A 597 49.43 34.71 -3.30
CA THR A 597 50.69 35.41 -3.55
C THR A 597 50.94 35.62 -5.04
N LEU A 598 51.39 36.81 -5.44
CA LEU A 598 51.75 37.10 -6.83
C LEU A 598 52.93 36.23 -7.30
N PRO A 599 52.82 35.52 -8.44
CA PRO A 599 53.92 34.79 -9.05
C PRO A 599 54.92 35.72 -9.75
N GLU A 600 56.19 35.29 -9.84
CA GLU A 600 57.22 35.96 -10.63
C GLU A 600 57.01 35.69 -12.13
N LEU A 601 56.31 36.61 -12.82
CA LEU A 601 56.12 36.61 -14.28
C LEU A 601 57.06 37.64 -14.93
N ARG A 602 57.50 37.36 -16.17
CA ARG A 602 58.65 38.09 -16.79
C ARG A 602 58.29 39.42 -17.43
N ASP A 603 57.01 39.66 -17.69
CA ASP A 603 56.51 40.80 -18.48
C ASP A 603 55.53 41.69 -17.68
N TRP A 604 55.61 41.70 -16.35
CA TRP A 604 54.84 42.62 -15.52
C TRP A 604 54.96 44.09 -15.97
N ASP A 605 56.15 44.49 -16.41
CA ASP A 605 56.44 45.86 -16.89
C ASP A 605 55.78 46.18 -18.24
N ALA A 606 55.26 45.18 -18.97
CA ALA A 606 54.52 45.38 -20.21
C ALA A 606 53.04 45.72 -19.97
N VAL A 607 52.51 45.48 -18.76
CA VAL A 607 51.13 45.82 -18.40
C VAL A 607 50.98 47.33 -18.26
N SER A 608 49.99 47.91 -18.92
CA SER A 608 49.73 49.36 -18.83
C SER A 608 49.39 49.79 -17.40
N ASP A 609 49.83 50.97 -16.97
CA ASP A 609 49.61 51.50 -15.61
C ASP A 609 48.13 51.46 -15.17
N TRP A 610 47.20 51.76 -16.09
CA TRP A 610 45.76 51.77 -15.82
C TRP A 610 45.19 50.36 -15.56
N ALA A 611 45.84 49.32 -16.08
CA ALA A 611 45.44 47.93 -15.95
C ALA A 611 46.22 47.19 -14.86
N LEU A 612 47.36 47.72 -14.40
CA LEU A 612 48.30 47.01 -13.52
C LEU A 612 47.65 46.51 -12.22
N SER A 613 46.83 47.34 -11.57
CA SER A 613 46.08 46.94 -10.35
C SER A 613 45.14 45.77 -10.65
N ALA A 614 44.37 45.88 -11.73
CA ALA A 614 43.41 44.86 -12.12
C ALA A 614 44.11 43.56 -12.52
N MET A 615 45.22 43.65 -13.25
CA MET A 615 46.02 42.49 -13.64
C MET A 615 46.64 41.80 -12.43
N LYS A 616 47.22 42.55 -11.47
CA LYS A 616 47.71 41.97 -10.22
C LYS A 616 46.62 41.24 -9.46
N LYS A 617 45.46 41.89 -9.29
CA LYS A 617 44.32 41.30 -8.60
C LYS A 617 43.88 40.00 -9.29
N THR A 618 43.64 40.03 -10.59
CA THR A 618 43.22 38.83 -11.33
C THR A 618 44.25 37.69 -11.30
N VAL A 619 45.55 37.99 -11.17
CA VAL A 619 46.60 36.99 -10.97
C VAL A 619 46.68 36.49 -9.53
N GLU A 620 46.50 37.34 -8.52
CA GLU A 620 46.44 36.93 -7.09
C GLU A 620 45.31 35.94 -6.83
N TYR A 621 44.21 36.11 -7.55
CA TYR A 621 43.10 35.17 -7.56
C TYR A 621 43.29 34.06 -8.61
N GLY A 622 44.35 34.02 -9.41
CA GLY A 622 44.64 32.91 -10.32
C GLY A 622 43.70 32.78 -11.52
N LEU A 623 43.01 33.87 -11.89
CA LEU A 623 42.23 33.97 -13.13
C LEU A 623 43.17 33.95 -14.33
N PHE A 624 44.16 34.85 -14.30
CA PHE A 624 45.31 34.83 -15.20
C PHE A 624 46.49 34.12 -14.52
N LYS A 625 47.13 33.20 -15.24
CA LYS A 625 48.26 32.40 -14.73
C LYS A 625 49.57 32.62 -15.50
N GLY A 626 49.53 33.39 -16.60
CA GLY A 626 50.58 33.43 -17.59
C GLY A 626 50.58 32.20 -18.51
N ASP A 627 51.39 32.25 -19.56
CA ASP A 627 51.65 31.12 -20.45
C ASP A 627 52.79 30.22 -19.92
N ASP A 628 53.09 29.14 -20.65
CA ASP A 628 54.15 28.19 -20.30
C ASP A 628 55.57 28.80 -20.31
N GLN A 629 55.73 30.02 -20.86
CA GLN A 629 56.98 30.77 -20.87
C GLN A 629 57.10 31.74 -19.68
N GLY A 630 56.05 31.84 -18.86
CA GLY A 630 55.96 32.75 -17.72
C GLY A 630 55.64 34.19 -18.14
N LEU A 631 54.90 34.38 -19.23
CA LEU A 631 54.47 35.69 -19.75
C LEU A 631 52.95 35.87 -19.59
N LEU A 632 52.51 37.07 -19.23
CA LEU A 632 51.10 37.48 -19.17
C LEU A 632 50.53 37.78 -20.55
N ASN A 633 51.36 38.28 -21.47
CA ASN A 633 51.00 38.73 -22.81
C ASN A 633 49.82 39.74 -22.79
N PRO A 634 49.96 40.91 -22.13
CA PRO A 634 48.85 41.80 -21.82
C PRO A 634 48.10 42.36 -23.04
N PHE A 635 48.77 42.49 -24.19
CA PHE A 635 48.21 43.00 -25.44
C PHE A 635 47.68 41.92 -26.38
N ASP A 636 47.85 40.63 -26.03
CA ASP A 636 47.32 39.55 -26.86
C ASP A 636 45.79 39.55 -26.75
N SER A 637 45.12 39.35 -27.89
CA SER A 637 43.68 39.20 -27.93
C SER A 637 43.24 37.93 -27.22
N LEU A 638 42.14 38.02 -26.48
CA LEU A 638 41.54 36.89 -25.81
C LEU A 638 40.77 36.02 -26.82
N SER A 639 41.06 34.72 -26.87
CA SER A 639 40.26 33.79 -27.66
C SER A 639 38.91 33.49 -26.98
N ARG A 640 37.90 33.07 -27.76
CA ARG A 640 36.58 32.69 -27.22
C ARG A 640 36.66 31.58 -26.18
N VAL A 641 37.58 30.64 -26.35
CA VAL A 641 37.82 29.56 -25.38
C VAL A 641 38.44 30.09 -24.09
N GLU A 642 39.42 30.98 -24.16
CA GLU A 642 39.99 31.61 -22.98
C GLU A 642 38.96 32.47 -22.25
N ALA A 643 38.09 33.16 -22.98
CA ALA A 643 36.97 33.90 -22.42
C ALA A 643 36.01 33.00 -21.63
N ALA A 644 35.61 31.85 -22.20
CA ALA A 644 34.77 30.87 -21.49
C ALA A 644 35.44 30.34 -20.22
N VAL A 645 36.74 30.03 -20.29
CA VAL A 645 37.53 29.57 -19.13
C VAL A 645 37.60 30.65 -18.05
N LEU A 646 37.86 31.90 -18.43
CA LEU A 646 37.93 33.02 -17.48
C LEU A 646 36.58 33.29 -16.82
N LEU A 647 35.47 33.20 -17.54
CA LEU A 647 34.12 33.38 -16.99
C LEU A 647 33.78 32.30 -15.97
N LEU A 648 34.02 31.04 -16.30
CA LEU A 648 33.77 29.92 -15.39
C LEU A 648 34.65 30.02 -14.15
N ARG A 649 35.94 30.34 -14.33
CA ARG A 649 36.82 30.63 -13.20
C ARG A 649 36.25 31.78 -12.39
N PHE A 650 36.03 32.95 -12.97
CA PHE A 650 35.52 34.13 -12.26
C PHE A 650 34.23 33.86 -11.47
N GLY A 651 33.30 33.11 -12.05
CA GLY A 651 32.06 32.68 -11.40
C GLY A 651 32.22 31.59 -10.34
N GLY A 652 33.42 31.00 -10.20
CA GLY A 652 33.67 29.84 -9.33
C GLY A 652 32.96 28.58 -9.78
N ILE A 653 32.65 28.48 -11.07
CA ILE A 653 31.85 27.39 -11.65
C ILE A 653 32.80 26.29 -12.08
N GLU A 654 32.64 25.12 -11.50
CA GLU A 654 33.45 23.96 -11.86
C GLU A 654 33.08 23.46 -13.25
N ALA A 655 34.10 23.18 -14.08
CA ALA A 655 33.92 22.55 -15.38
C ALA A 655 33.72 21.02 -15.28
N THR A 656 33.27 20.50 -14.12
CA THR A 656 33.21 19.06 -13.78
C THR A 656 31.87 18.39 -14.13
N ALA A 657 30.87 19.12 -14.61
CA ALA A 657 29.56 18.57 -14.96
C ALA A 657 29.43 18.21 -16.45
N VAL A 658 30.32 17.36 -16.95
CA VAL A 658 30.17 16.68 -18.24
C VAL A 658 30.92 15.35 -18.13
N GLU A 659 30.24 14.21 -18.24
CA GLU A 659 30.88 12.89 -18.13
C GLU A 659 32.07 12.76 -19.11
N GLU A 660 33.14 12.09 -18.67
CA GLU A 660 34.31 11.80 -19.51
C GLU A 660 33.84 11.07 -20.78
N GLY A 661 33.87 11.76 -21.94
CA GLY A 661 33.37 11.23 -23.22
C GLY A 661 32.08 11.85 -23.77
N GLN A 662 31.46 12.85 -23.12
CA GLN A 662 30.30 13.53 -23.69
C GLN A 662 30.67 14.32 -24.96
N ALA A 663 29.84 14.18 -26.00
CA ALA A 663 30.02 14.89 -27.26
C ALA A 663 30.00 16.41 -27.06
N PRO A 664 30.89 17.18 -27.71
CA PRO A 664 30.87 18.63 -27.69
C PRO A 664 29.56 19.20 -28.23
N TRP A 665 29.10 20.34 -27.66
CA TRP A 665 27.88 21.02 -28.13
C TRP A 665 28.00 21.61 -29.54
N TYR A 666 29.22 21.82 -30.01
CA TYR A 666 29.56 22.44 -31.28
C TYR A 666 30.45 21.52 -32.12
N SER A 667 30.22 21.48 -33.43
CA SER A 667 30.90 20.54 -34.34
C SER A 667 32.38 20.84 -34.56
N ASP A 668 32.81 22.07 -34.27
CA ASP A 668 34.18 22.55 -34.40
C ASP A 668 34.95 22.53 -33.07
N VAL A 669 34.36 21.96 -32.01
CA VAL A 669 35.03 21.68 -30.74
C VAL A 669 35.50 20.23 -30.76
N GLU A 670 36.81 20.03 -30.56
CA GLU A 670 37.39 18.70 -30.47
C GLU A 670 36.91 17.99 -29.19
N LEU A 671 36.69 16.67 -29.28
CA LEU A 671 36.35 15.83 -28.14
C LEU A 671 37.61 15.53 -27.32
N ASN A 672 37.51 15.50 -25.99
CA ASN A 672 38.58 15.12 -25.05
C ASN A 672 39.82 16.02 -25.07
N VAL A 673 39.69 17.31 -25.41
CA VAL A 673 40.76 18.30 -25.23
C VAL A 673 40.48 19.15 -24.00
N TRP A 674 41.51 19.80 -23.45
CA TRP A 674 41.45 20.49 -22.16
C TRP A 674 40.31 21.52 -22.04
N TYR A 675 39.91 22.13 -23.16
CA TYR A 675 38.87 23.14 -23.21
C TYR A 675 37.46 22.61 -23.48
N THR A 676 37.29 21.34 -23.87
CA THR A 676 35.98 20.78 -24.21
C THR A 676 34.99 20.95 -23.07
N ASN A 677 35.42 20.64 -21.85
CA ASN A 677 34.56 20.72 -20.67
C ASN A 677 34.23 22.16 -20.28
N TYR A 678 35.15 23.10 -20.48
CA TYR A 678 34.89 24.53 -20.23
C TYR A 678 33.86 25.11 -21.20
N ILE A 679 33.97 24.77 -22.48
CA ILE A 679 32.97 25.21 -23.47
C ILE A 679 31.61 24.58 -23.15
N ASN A 680 31.56 23.27 -22.92
CA ASN A 680 30.31 22.59 -22.60
C ASN A 680 29.64 23.14 -21.33
N ALA A 681 30.40 23.37 -20.26
CA ALA A 681 29.87 23.93 -19.02
C ALA A 681 29.35 25.36 -19.21
N ALA A 682 30.10 26.22 -19.89
CA ALA A 682 29.67 27.59 -20.16
C ALA A 682 28.46 27.67 -21.11
N THR A 683 28.32 26.71 -22.04
CA THR A 683 27.12 26.58 -22.88
C THR A 683 25.93 26.10 -22.07
N HIS A 684 26.14 25.13 -21.18
CA HIS A 684 25.08 24.61 -20.33
C HIS A 684 24.51 25.67 -19.38
N THR A 685 25.37 26.55 -18.85
CA THR A 685 24.94 27.70 -18.02
C THR A 685 24.37 28.86 -18.83
N GLY A 686 24.35 28.76 -20.17
CA GLY A 686 23.87 29.81 -21.06
C GLY A 686 24.78 31.03 -21.18
N MET A 687 25.99 30.99 -20.61
CA MET A 687 26.94 32.13 -20.61
C MET A 687 27.51 32.40 -21.99
N ILE A 688 27.72 31.33 -22.76
CA ILE A 688 28.21 31.41 -24.13
C ILE A 688 27.21 30.78 -25.09
N ASN A 689 27.20 31.32 -26.30
CA ASN A 689 26.48 30.76 -27.42
C ASN A 689 27.43 30.64 -28.61
N GLY A 690 27.22 29.60 -29.42
CA GLY A 690 27.79 29.51 -30.76
C GLY A 690 26.83 30.13 -31.77
N HIS A 691 27.20 30.09 -33.04
CA HIS A 691 26.33 30.51 -34.12
C HIS A 691 25.83 29.30 -34.92
N THR A 692 24.64 29.44 -35.50
CA THR A 692 24.06 28.46 -36.42
C THR A 692 24.40 28.83 -37.85
N ASP A 693 25.20 28.01 -38.52
CA ASP A 693 25.22 27.93 -39.99
C ASP A 693 24.19 26.84 -40.40
N PRO A 694 23.53 26.87 -41.57
CA PRO A 694 22.53 25.88 -41.94
C PRO A 694 23.05 24.44 -41.83
N GLY A 695 22.69 23.74 -40.74
CA GLY A 695 23.03 22.35 -40.48
C GLY A 695 24.06 22.07 -39.38
N TYR A 696 24.77 23.08 -38.85
CA TYR A 696 25.82 22.90 -37.83
C TYR A 696 25.84 24.03 -36.80
N ARG A 697 26.15 23.69 -35.53
CA ARG A 697 26.44 24.67 -34.46
C ARG A 697 27.95 24.80 -34.35
N CYS A 698 28.50 26.00 -34.57
CA CYS A 698 29.93 26.29 -34.47
C CYS A 698 30.23 27.28 -33.33
N PHE A 699 31.36 27.12 -32.65
CA PHE A 699 31.79 27.99 -31.55
C PHE A 699 33.01 28.86 -31.87
N GLU A 700 33.88 28.44 -32.79
CA GLU A 700 35.18 29.03 -33.13
C GLU A 700 36.10 29.25 -31.91
N PRO A 701 36.56 28.18 -31.23
CA PRO A 701 37.31 28.28 -29.97
C PRO A 701 38.48 29.27 -29.98
N PHE A 702 39.25 29.31 -31.07
CA PHE A 702 40.47 30.09 -31.19
C PHE A 702 40.30 31.46 -31.86
N ARG A 703 39.09 31.82 -32.27
CA ARG A 703 38.83 33.18 -32.78
C ARG A 703 38.93 34.17 -31.60
N ALA A 704 39.52 35.33 -31.86
CA ALA A 704 39.51 36.43 -30.92
C ALA A 704 38.06 36.88 -30.62
N VAL A 705 37.72 37.03 -29.34
CA VAL A 705 36.41 37.51 -28.91
C VAL A 705 36.37 39.04 -28.99
N THR A 706 35.30 39.59 -29.56
CA THR A 706 35.14 41.05 -29.61
C THR A 706 34.67 41.60 -28.27
N ARG A 707 34.82 42.91 -28.09
CA ARG A 707 34.39 43.60 -26.85
C ARG A 707 32.88 43.49 -26.62
N GLU A 708 32.07 43.55 -27.68
CA GLU A 708 30.61 43.36 -27.57
C GLU A 708 30.21 41.92 -27.26
N GLU A 709 30.94 40.94 -27.81
CA GLU A 709 30.75 39.53 -27.46
C GLU A 709 31.09 39.27 -25.99
N TYR A 710 32.22 39.80 -25.52
CA TYR A 710 32.64 39.64 -24.12
C TYR A 710 31.69 40.34 -23.15
N ALA A 711 31.15 41.51 -23.51
CA ALA A 711 30.13 42.20 -22.72
C ALA A 711 28.86 41.36 -22.56
N VAL A 712 28.38 40.72 -23.63
CA VAL A 712 27.23 39.81 -23.58
C VAL A 712 27.52 38.62 -22.66
N MET A 713 28.69 38.00 -22.81
CA MET A 713 29.08 36.86 -21.97
C MET A 713 29.20 37.24 -20.48
N MET A 714 29.76 38.41 -20.16
CA MET A 714 29.87 38.92 -18.79
C MET A 714 28.50 39.24 -18.17
N VAL A 715 27.60 39.89 -18.92
CA VAL A 715 26.24 40.20 -18.42
C VAL A 715 25.44 38.93 -18.16
N ARG A 716 25.58 37.90 -19.02
CA ARG A 716 24.99 36.57 -18.77
C ARG A 716 25.55 35.91 -17.53
N LEU A 717 26.87 35.97 -17.32
CA LEU A 717 27.49 35.48 -16.10
C LEU A 717 26.93 36.21 -14.86
N VAL A 718 26.80 37.53 -14.91
CA VAL A 718 26.24 38.31 -13.80
C VAL A 718 24.79 37.90 -13.55
N ALA A 719 23.95 37.78 -14.58
CA ALA A 719 22.57 37.28 -14.45
C ALA A 719 22.53 35.90 -13.79
N TYR A 720 23.36 34.98 -14.26
CA TYR A 720 23.50 33.64 -13.69
C TYR A 720 23.90 33.69 -12.21
N LEU A 721 24.92 34.45 -11.84
CA LEU A 721 25.35 34.57 -10.43
C LEU A 721 24.28 35.22 -9.53
N ASN A 722 23.36 35.99 -10.11
CA ASN A 722 22.20 36.57 -9.43
C ASN A 722 21.01 35.60 -9.33
N GLY A 723 21.14 34.37 -9.82
CA GLY A 723 20.03 33.41 -9.90
C GLY A 723 18.90 33.87 -10.83
N GLN A 724 19.20 34.75 -11.78
CA GLN A 724 18.23 35.28 -12.74
C GLN A 724 18.51 34.73 -14.13
N SER A 725 17.45 34.55 -14.93
CA SER A 725 17.63 34.35 -16.37
C SER A 725 18.17 35.64 -17.01
N GLU A 726 18.83 35.50 -18.17
CA GLU A 726 19.26 36.65 -18.99
C GLU A 726 18.12 37.65 -19.23
N ALA A 727 16.92 37.15 -19.53
CA ALA A 727 15.76 37.98 -19.79
C ALA A 727 15.30 38.78 -18.56
N GLU A 728 15.23 38.15 -17.38
CA GLU A 728 14.83 38.81 -16.13
C GLU A 728 15.84 39.88 -15.71
N PHE A 729 17.13 39.55 -15.78
CA PHE A 729 18.20 40.48 -15.42
C PHE A 729 18.20 41.69 -16.36
N LEU A 730 18.13 41.46 -17.68
CA LEU A 730 18.02 42.55 -18.66
C LEU A 730 16.76 43.39 -18.42
N GLN A 731 15.60 42.76 -18.20
CA GLN A 731 14.35 43.48 -17.95
C GLN A 731 14.45 44.40 -16.72
N ALA A 732 15.16 43.97 -15.67
CA ALA A 732 15.36 44.75 -14.46
C ALA A 732 16.30 45.96 -14.67
N GLN A 733 17.38 45.77 -15.42
CA GLN A 733 18.44 46.79 -15.56
C GLN A 733 18.25 47.74 -16.76
N LEU A 734 17.62 47.27 -17.85
CA LEU A 734 17.52 48.00 -19.11
C LEU A 734 16.84 49.37 -19.01
N PRO A 735 15.75 49.57 -18.23
CA PRO A 735 15.13 50.88 -18.13
C PRO A 735 16.11 51.96 -17.64
N ALA A 736 16.82 51.70 -16.54
CA ALA A 736 17.79 52.62 -15.97
C ALA A 736 19.05 52.74 -16.84
N ALA A 737 19.49 51.64 -17.46
CA ALA A 737 20.62 51.65 -18.38
C ALA A 737 20.35 52.51 -19.62
N ARG A 738 19.16 52.40 -20.21
CA ARG A 738 18.75 53.19 -21.39
C ARG A 738 18.57 54.67 -21.06
N GLU A 739 18.04 54.99 -19.88
CA GLU A 739 17.96 56.38 -19.40
C GLU A 739 19.37 56.95 -19.21
N TRP A 740 20.24 56.26 -18.47
CA TRP A 740 21.60 56.70 -18.21
C TRP A 740 22.41 56.91 -19.49
N LEU A 741 22.26 56.03 -20.49
CA LEU A 741 22.95 56.12 -21.77
C LEU A 741 22.58 57.38 -22.58
N GLN A 742 21.38 57.94 -22.42
CA GLN A 742 21.00 59.17 -23.12
C GLN A 742 21.89 60.35 -22.75
N ASP A 743 22.43 60.34 -21.53
CA ASP A 743 23.32 61.38 -21.01
C ASP A 743 24.81 61.09 -21.27
N GLN A 744 25.14 60.00 -21.98
CA GLN A 744 26.52 59.64 -22.31
C GLN A 744 26.85 59.95 -23.77
N SER A 745 28.12 60.25 -24.03
CA SER A 745 28.62 60.55 -25.38
C SER A 745 29.70 59.56 -25.80
N PHE A 746 29.31 58.32 -26.10
CA PHE A 746 30.17 57.35 -26.77
C PHE A 746 30.11 57.60 -28.28
N ALA A 747 31.26 57.85 -28.92
CA ALA A 747 31.32 58.27 -30.32
C ALA A 747 30.94 57.17 -31.33
N ASP A 748 30.89 55.92 -30.89
CA ASP A 748 30.68 54.71 -31.69
C ASP A 748 29.58 53.81 -31.08
N LEU A 749 28.64 54.39 -30.32
CA LEU A 749 27.52 53.65 -29.73
C LEU A 749 26.64 52.97 -30.78
N ASP A 750 26.48 53.60 -31.94
CA ASP A 750 25.73 53.08 -33.09
C ASP A 750 26.45 51.96 -33.86
N HIS A 751 27.73 51.72 -33.55
CA HIS A 751 28.48 50.57 -34.08
C HIS A 751 28.26 49.29 -33.26
N VAL A 752 27.58 49.35 -32.12
CA VAL A 752 27.20 48.16 -31.35
C VAL A 752 26.17 47.37 -32.16
N SER A 753 26.44 46.09 -32.37
CA SER A 753 25.52 45.23 -33.11
C SER A 753 24.16 45.13 -32.40
N LEU A 754 23.07 45.09 -33.17
CA LEU A 754 21.71 45.06 -32.62
C LEU A 754 21.49 43.92 -31.61
N TRP A 755 22.11 42.76 -31.84
CA TRP A 755 22.03 41.59 -30.94
C TRP A 755 22.78 41.80 -29.61
N ALA A 756 23.77 42.70 -29.57
CA ALA A 756 24.55 43.01 -28.38
C ALA A 756 24.06 44.29 -27.67
N SER A 757 23.20 45.09 -28.30
CA SER A 757 22.82 46.44 -27.85
C SER A 757 22.32 46.49 -26.41
N ASP A 758 21.41 45.58 -26.03
CA ASP A 758 20.84 45.57 -24.68
C ASP A 758 21.88 45.17 -23.61
N HIS A 759 22.72 44.18 -23.92
CA HIS A 759 23.79 43.74 -23.02
C HIS A 759 24.87 44.79 -22.86
N MET A 760 25.30 45.42 -23.97
CA MET A 760 26.30 46.48 -23.93
C MET A 760 25.78 47.68 -23.13
N ALA A 761 24.50 48.03 -23.28
CA ALA A 761 23.88 49.08 -22.48
C ALA A 761 23.95 48.80 -20.98
N VAL A 762 23.57 47.58 -20.57
CA VAL A 762 23.64 47.14 -19.17
C VAL A 762 25.09 47.07 -18.69
N ALA A 763 26.01 46.56 -19.50
CA ALA A 763 27.44 46.47 -19.14
C ALA A 763 28.07 47.85 -18.88
N LEU A 764 27.71 48.86 -19.67
CA LEU A 764 28.18 50.24 -19.46
C LEU A 764 27.54 50.90 -18.24
N TYR A 765 26.24 50.70 -18.05
CA TYR A 765 25.48 51.22 -16.92
C TYR A 765 26.01 50.68 -15.58
N LEU A 766 26.23 49.36 -15.51
CA LEU A 766 26.76 48.68 -14.33
C LEU A 766 28.27 48.86 -14.14
N ARG A 767 28.95 49.62 -15.03
CA ARG A 767 30.40 49.84 -15.02
C ARG A 767 31.25 48.58 -15.22
N ILE A 768 30.67 47.51 -15.75
CA ILE A 768 31.41 46.32 -16.19
C ILE A 768 32.39 46.76 -17.30
N PHE A 769 31.88 47.51 -18.27
CA PHE A 769 32.65 48.22 -19.28
C PHE A 769 32.59 49.73 -19.03
N ASN A 770 33.71 50.42 -19.24
CA ASN A 770 33.79 51.88 -19.09
C ASN A 770 34.11 52.62 -20.40
N GLY A 771 34.30 51.89 -21.51
CA GLY A 771 34.88 52.43 -22.74
C GLY A 771 36.36 52.76 -22.59
N SER A 772 36.95 53.25 -23.68
CA SER A 772 38.33 53.74 -23.75
C SER A 772 38.32 55.17 -24.25
N SER A 773 39.19 56.02 -23.70
CA SER A 773 39.32 57.40 -24.17
C SER A 773 40.57 57.53 -25.04
N ASP A 774 40.36 57.81 -26.31
CA ASP A 774 41.43 58.18 -27.24
C ASP A 774 41.34 59.67 -27.52
N PHE A 775 42.40 60.41 -27.19
CA PHE A 775 42.48 61.86 -27.40
C PHE A 775 41.27 62.65 -26.84
N GLY A 776 40.70 62.19 -25.73
CA GLY A 776 39.54 62.81 -25.08
C GLY A 776 38.18 62.42 -25.65
N ILE A 777 38.14 61.53 -26.65
CA ILE A 777 36.90 60.98 -27.21
C ILE A 777 36.66 59.61 -26.56
N LEU A 778 35.52 59.47 -25.89
CA LEU A 778 35.12 58.20 -25.27
C LEU A 778 34.50 57.27 -26.32
N GLN A 779 35.04 56.06 -26.45
CA GLN A 779 34.63 55.05 -27.41
C GLN A 779 34.46 53.68 -26.76
N ILE A 780 33.58 52.86 -27.30
CA ILE A 780 33.32 51.49 -26.84
C ILE A 780 34.24 50.50 -27.57
N ARG A 781 34.44 50.70 -28.87
CA ARG A 781 35.07 49.81 -29.84
C ARG A 781 34.44 48.42 -29.86
N PRO A 782 33.12 48.31 -30.12
CA PRO A 782 32.37 47.08 -29.86
C PRO A 782 32.88 45.87 -30.67
N GLN A 783 33.34 46.10 -31.90
CA GLN A 783 33.77 45.03 -32.81
C GLN A 783 35.27 44.70 -32.73
N ASP A 784 36.06 45.47 -31.98
CA ASP A 784 37.49 45.21 -31.80
C ASP A 784 37.69 43.99 -30.88
N PRO A 785 38.72 43.16 -31.11
CA PRO A 785 39.15 42.15 -30.15
C PRO A 785 39.46 42.75 -28.77
N ILE A 786 38.99 42.11 -27.70
CA ILE A 786 39.40 42.49 -26.33
C ILE A 786 40.76 41.87 -26.01
N ASP A 787 41.67 42.66 -25.44
CA ASP A 787 42.97 42.16 -24.98
C ASP A 787 42.93 41.67 -23.50
N ARG A 788 44.01 41.02 -23.06
CA ARG A 788 44.07 40.44 -21.69
C ARG A 788 44.05 41.50 -20.59
N GLN A 789 44.68 42.65 -20.78
CA GLN A 789 44.71 43.73 -19.77
C GLN A 789 43.36 44.47 -19.65
N GLU A 790 42.65 44.65 -20.76
CA GLU A 790 41.28 45.15 -20.77
C GLU A 790 40.34 44.15 -20.10
N THR A 791 40.50 42.87 -20.40
CA THR A 791 39.75 41.78 -19.75
C THR A 791 39.97 41.79 -18.24
N ALA A 792 41.21 41.95 -17.76
CA ALA A 792 41.50 42.05 -16.34
C ALA A 792 40.74 43.21 -15.67
N LYS A 793 40.64 44.36 -16.36
CA LYS A 793 39.89 45.51 -15.86
C LYS A 793 38.38 45.26 -15.81
N VAL A 794 37.82 44.61 -16.83
CA VAL A 794 36.41 44.21 -16.84
C VAL A 794 36.09 43.27 -15.68
N LEU A 795 36.96 42.30 -15.42
CA LEU A 795 36.82 41.38 -14.29
C LEU A 795 36.89 42.12 -12.95
N GLU A 796 37.86 43.03 -12.76
CA GLU A 796 37.97 43.85 -11.55
C GLU A 796 36.72 44.69 -11.30
N ASN A 797 36.20 45.36 -12.34
CA ASN A 797 34.99 46.19 -12.22
C ASN A 797 33.77 45.35 -11.80
N SER A 798 33.71 44.11 -12.27
CA SER A 798 32.59 43.20 -12.05
C SER A 798 32.54 42.64 -10.63
N LEU A 799 33.65 42.71 -9.88
CA LEU A 799 33.73 42.16 -8.51
C LEU A 799 32.69 42.77 -7.57
N ASN A 800 32.53 44.09 -7.60
CA ASN A 800 31.59 44.78 -6.72
C ASN A 800 30.12 44.45 -7.04
N LEU A 801 29.82 43.96 -8.25
CA LEU A 801 28.47 43.55 -8.64
C LEU A 801 28.17 42.14 -8.10
N VAL A 802 29.16 41.25 -8.15
CA VAL A 802 29.06 39.90 -7.57
C VAL A 802 29.06 39.94 -6.02
N GLU A 803 29.63 40.98 -5.41
CA GLU A 803 29.64 41.16 -3.96
C GLU A 803 28.41 41.88 -3.39
N LYS A 804 27.69 42.68 -4.19
CA LYS A 804 26.54 43.49 -3.73
C LYS A 804 25.20 42.76 -3.84
N PHE A 805 25.04 41.95 -4.86
CA PHE A 805 23.86 41.09 -5.05
C PHE A 805 24.15 39.69 -4.52
#